data_AF-A0A937PKZ6-F1
#
_entry.id   AF-A0A937PKZ6-F1
#
_cell.length_a   1.000
_cell.length_b   1.000
_cell.length_c   1.000
_cell.angle_alpha   90.00
_cell.angle_beta   90.00
_cell.angle_gamma   90.00
#
_symmetry.space_group_name_H-M   'P 1'
#
loop_
_entity.id
_entity.type
_entity.pdbx_description
1 polymer ?
#
loop_
_entity_poly.entity_id
_entity_poly.type
_entity_poly.pdbx_seq_one_letter_code
_entity_poly.pdbx_strand_id
1 'polypeptide(L)'
;MGLTREALRRALAGAVVWAACLGAAEGQAAIVYPPQAASQEKLAASEVRRYVYLRTGKLLPVAREPARGPEGLAGGGDAVVIARKDRPIVAKLATGASLKKAVEALGPQQYLLKTLSAGGRRILMVVGGDDVGTLYGAYRLAERLGVRFFMHGDVIPDTQAAWKLPDLDETGKPLFELRGVNPWGSHPFGFDQWSADDYKTHIGQLAKMRMNFIGMHCYPEGHPYAEPTVWLGLAGEFDDRGRVKTGYPSRYYNTLWRGRWGPIPPKKTSAYSFGGSVLFARDDWGPDVMADLCPTPSTPKGCNELFNRTGEQFRKAFTFARLVGVKTCVGTEAPMIMPKALRDRLAAKGRNPGDPAVVQEVYEGIFRRIMKTHPLDYYWIWTPEGWTWRGNTDKQMSATMAEIKIALAAMKKVGAPFKLATSGWVLGPKDDRAAFDKLLPKEISVSAISRTIGHTPVDPAFARVTGREKWAIPWMEGDGRNGLAAVQLWASRTRKDAADALAYGCTGLMGLQWRTRILAPNIAVLAQAGWDQKPWNPDATKAAAPKPPAPPKAEGPLGGNVANYAGQAIAKTDDDPLYRSCRYNFAGYRLKVPNGTYRVTLKFCEPHFDAAGKRIGDFKLQGKTVIEKLDIFARVGKFAALDLTFPDVKVADGWLRIDIVARVSLPCISGIAVEGKGFARKINCGGPAYKDYKADAPAAPARRGQSRGLPVDDFYGDWAHTLFGAEVAKDAAAIFTRIDGRVPQSVGGGCPSGSLPPDGRPWPQIAPAYAFVDELAALRPRVKGAGNLERFDYWLNTFRYHRGLHRVRCALGRFGATMKKVSAERDPAKRKALAGKLALPAYKNVLASYGQTYGYLLATVSTNGGLASVVNLESHAQYWPVVIARPAAALAKVLGGSLPADAQPAKTYRGQPRLILPTVRTSIARGQVLTLKVIVLSAERPRQAALYWREMGVGKFNRVPLRHVARGVHTVAFPPDGARSGVEYYVQATVGSRTLRFPATAPTINQTLVLYTMDSKS
;
A
#
# COMPACT_ATOMS: atom_id res chain seq x y z
N MET A 1 -42.26 28.45 -55.07
CA MET A 1 -41.11 27.65 -55.56
C MET A 1 -39.93 27.91 -54.62
N GLY A 2 -39.27 26.98 -53.96
CA GLY A 2 -39.46 25.55 -53.72
C GLY A 2 -38.43 25.19 -52.65
N LEU A 3 -38.86 25.09 -51.39
CA LEU A 3 -38.00 24.59 -50.31
C LEU A 3 -37.62 23.14 -50.66
N THR A 4 -36.33 22.89 -50.81
CA THR A 4 -35.81 21.59 -51.24
C THR A 4 -36.23 20.49 -50.26
N ARG A 5 -36.61 19.32 -50.79
CA ARG A 5 -36.97 18.11 -50.01
C ARG A 5 -35.91 17.73 -48.97
N GLU A 6 -34.68 18.20 -49.14
CA GLU A 6 -33.55 17.96 -48.25
C GLU A 6 -33.52 18.89 -47.02
N ALA A 7 -33.98 20.14 -47.16
CA ALA A 7 -34.16 21.05 -46.03
C ALA A 7 -35.33 20.61 -45.12
N LEU A 8 -36.43 20.15 -45.72
CA LEU A 8 -37.53 19.55 -44.96
C LEU A 8 -37.11 18.22 -44.29
N ARG A 9 -36.29 17.38 -44.94
CA ARG A 9 -35.74 16.16 -44.31
C ARG A 9 -34.77 16.45 -43.16
N ARG A 10 -33.99 17.53 -43.21
CA ARG A 10 -33.12 17.93 -42.07
C ARG A 10 -33.92 18.57 -40.93
N ALA A 11 -34.97 19.32 -41.23
CA ALA A 11 -35.88 19.85 -40.21
C ALA A 11 -36.74 18.75 -39.56
N LEU A 12 -37.25 17.78 -40.34
CA LEU A 12 -37.98 16.62 -39.83
C LEU A 12 -37.08 15.58 -39.16
N ALA A 13 -35.83 15.37 -39.62
CA ALA A 13 -34.86 14.55 -38.90
C ALA A 13 -34.37 15.23 -37.62
N GLY A 14 -34.27 16.57 -37.60
CA GLY A 14 -33.97 17.35 -36.40
C GLY A 14 -35.10 17.32 -35.36
N ALA A 15 -36.36 17.31 -35.81
CA ALA A 15 -37.53 17.24 -34.94
C ALA A 15 -37.86 15.80 -34.47
N VAL A 16 -37.63 14.78 -35.30
CA VAL A 16 -37.84 13.36 -34.93
C VAL A 16 -36.69 12.80 -34.07
N VAL A 17 -35.48 13.38 -34.14
CA VAL A 17 -34.35 13.00 -33.26
C VAL A 17 -34.40 13.69 -31.89
N TRP A 18 -35.17 14.78 -31.73
CA TRP A 18 -35.43 15.37 -30.41
C TRP A 18 -36.49 14.61 -29.60
N ALA A 19 -37.33 13.80 -30.25
CA ALA A 19 -38.39 13.03 -29.59
C ALA A 19 -37.94 11.65 -29.04
N ALA A 20 -36.74 11.16 -29.38
CA ALA A 20 -36.28 9.82 -28.97
C ALA A 20 -35.47 9.78 -27.66
N CYS A 21 -35.35 10.88 -26.91
CA CYS A 21 -34.51 10.95 -25.71
C CYS A 21 -35.24 11.35 -24.42
N LEU A 22 -36.54 11.61 -24.41
CA LEU A 22 -37.23 12.09 -23.20
C LEU A 22 -38.65 11.50 -23.11
N GLY A 23 -38.73 10.26 -22.65
CA GLY A 23 -39.96 9.65 -22.16
C GLY A 23 -39.61 8.32 -21.52
N ALA A 24 -39.61 8.26 -20.19
CA ALA A 24 -39.69 6.96 -19.53
C ALA A 24 -40.98 6.28 -20.02
N ALA A 25 -40.93 4.98 -20.34
CA ALA A 25 -42.17 4.26 -20.63
C ALA A 25 -43.11 4.38 -19.42
N GLU A 26 -44.42 4.36 -19.63
CA GLU A 26 -45.40 4.46 -18.56
C GLU A 26 -45.14 3.40 -17.47
N GLY A 27 -45.02 3.82 -16.21
CA GLY A 27 -44.64 3.01 -15.05
C GLY A 27 -43.13 2.77 -14.85
N GLN A 28 -42.25 3.20 -15.76
CA GLN A 28 -40.80 2.92 -15.65
C GLN A 28 -40.09 3.87 -14.67
N ALA A 29 -39.25 3.31 -13.80
CA ALA A 29 -38.44 4.10 -12.86
C ALA A 29 -37.35 4.92 -13.57
N ALA A 30 -37.01 6.10 -13.03
CA ALA A 30 -36.01 7.00 -13.62
C ALA A 30 -34.99 7.53 -12.59
N ILE A 31 -33.80 7.89 -13.08
CA ILE A 31 -32.77 8.60 -12.30
C ILE A 31 -32.83 10.08 -12.67
N VAL A 32 -32.94 10.94 -11.66
CA VAL A 32 -33.19 12.37 -11.83
C VAL A 32 -32.09 13.19 -11.18
N TYR A 33 -31.58 14.20 -11.88
CA TYR A 33 -30.64 15.18 -11.33
C TYR A 33 -31.09 16.62 -11.64
N PRO A 34 -30.75 17.61 -10.79
CA PRO A 34 -31.26 18.97 -10.91
C PRO A 34 -30.66 19.73 -12.10
N PRO A 35 -31.29 20.81 -12.59
CA PRO A 35 -30.82 21.53 -13.76
C PRO A 35 -29.46 22.21 -13.56
N GLN A 36 -29.12 22.54 -12.31
CA GLN A 36 -27.86 23.17 -11.88
C GLN A 36 -26.82 22.14 -11.40
N ALA A 37 -27.01 20.84 -11.71
CA ALA A 37 -26.13 19.77 -11.26
C ALA A 37 -24.66 19.99 -11.66
N ALA A 38 -23.76 19.86 -10.69
CA ALA A 38 -22.32 19.85 -10.89
C ALA A 38 -21.86 18.58 -11.61
N SER A 39 -20.63 18.59 -12.12
CA SER A 39 -19.99 17.43 -12.76
C SER A 39 -20.07 16.15 -11.92
N GLN A 40 -19.91 16.25 -10.59
CA GLN A 40 -20.00 15.13 -9.67
C GLN A 40 -21.43 14.59 -9.51
N GLU A 41 -22.45 15.45 -9.49
CA GLU A 41 -23.86 15.02 -9.45
C GLU A 41 -24.24 14.27 -10.74
N LYS A 42 -23.77 14.75 -11.90
CA LYS A 42 -23.95 14.08 -13.20
C LYS A 42 -23.22 12.73 -13.26
N LEU A 43 -21.99 12.67 -12.73
CA LEU A 43 -21.23 11.43 -12.62
C LEU A 43 -21.94 10.44 -11.66
N ALA A 44 -22.43 10.92 -10.53
CA ALA A 44 -23.18 10.12 -9.56
C ALA A 44 -24.44 9.51 -10.20
N ALA A 45 -25.22 10.28 -10.96
CA ALA A 45 -26.36 9.76 -11.72
C ALA A 45 -25.95 8.68 -12.74
N SER A 46 -24.83 8.87 -13.43
CA SER A 46 -24.30 7.90 -14.39
C SER A 46 -23.80 6.61 -13.73
N GLU A 47 -23.15 6.71 -12.57
CA GLU A 47 -22.70 5.56 -11.78
C GLU A 47 -23.89 4.80 -11.18
N VAL A 48 -24.92 5.48 -10.67
CA VAL A 48 -26.16 4.82 -10.22
C VAL A 48 -26.78 4.04 -11.37
N ARG A 49 -26.94 4.64 -12.55
CA ARG A 49 -27.46 3.94 -13.74
C ARG A 49 -26.63 2.70 -14.06
N ARG A 50 -25.30 2.84 -14.04
CA ARG A 50 -24.36 1.76 -14.32
C ARG A 50 -24.51 0.60 -13.33
N TYR A 51 -24.59 0.85 -12.03
CA TYR A 51 -24.72 -0.23 -11.05
C TYR A 51 -26.10 -0.86 -11.03
N VAL A 52 -27.17 -0.09 -11.25
CA VAL A 52 -28.50 -0.67 -11.45
C VAL A 52 -28.49 -1.62 -12.66
N TYR A 53 -27.92 -1.20 -13.79
CA TYR A 53 -27.78 -2.05 -14.96
C TYR A 53 -26.97 -3.32 -14.68
N LEU A 54 -25.79 -3.19 -14.07
CA LEU A 54 -24.96 -4.34 -13.71
C LEU A 54 -25.68 -5.32 -12.77
N ARG A 55 -26.49 -4.81 -11.84
CA ARG A 55 -27.18 -5.62 -10.83
C ARG A 55 -28.50 -6.21 -11.28
N THR A 56 -29.15 -5.65 -12.30
CA THR A 56 -30.53 -6.02 -12.66
C THR A 56 -30.76 -6.27 -14.15
N GLY A 57 -29.80 -5.92 -15.00
CA GLY A 57 -29.96 -5.89 -16.45
C GLY A 57 -30.87 -4.77 -16.95
N LYS A 58 -31.49 -3.98 -16.06
CA LYS A 58 -32.36 -2.86 -16.43
C LYS A 58 -31.56 -1.58 -16.56
N LEU A 59 -31.61 -0.97 -17.74
CA LEU A 59 -31.03 0.34 -17.98
C LEU A 59 -32.08 1.41 -17.69
N LEU A 60 -31.98 2.08 -16.54
CA LEU A 60 -32.90 3.16 -16.20
C LEU A 60 -32.58 4.43 -17.01
N PRO A 61 -33.59 5.17 -17.50
CA PRO A 61 -33.37 6.48 -18.08
C PRO A 61 -32.78 7.44 -17.05
N VAL A 62 -31.86 8.30 -17.51
CA VAL A 62 -31.32 9.41 -16.72
C VAL A 62 -31.90 10.69 -17.31
N ALA A 63 -32.64 11.43 -16.51
CA ALA A 63 -33.33 12.64 -16.92
C ALA A 63 -32.88 13.85 -16.08
N ARG A 64 -32.81 15.00 -16.73
CA ARG A 64 -32.74 16.29 -16.04
C ARG A 64 -34.11 16.58 -15.43
N GLU A 65 -34.15 17.12 -14.22
CA GLU A 65 -35.40 17.51 -13.55
C GLU A 65 -36.26 18.41 -14.47
N PRO A 66 -37.55 18.10 -14.68
CA PRO A 66 -38.46 18.92 -15.47
C PRO A 66 -38.91 20.18 -14.71
N ALA A 67 -39.36 21.21 -15.43
CA ALA A 67 -39.66 22.54 -14.87
C ALA A 67 -40.72 22.53 -13.74
N ARG A 68 -41.64 21.55 -13.73
CA ARG A 68 -42.66 21.36 -12.69
C ARG A 68 -42.15 20.63 -11.43
N GLY A 69 -40.86 20.29 -11.33
CA GLY A 69 -40.28 19.51 -10.23
C GLY A 69 -40.54 17.99 -10.36
N PRO A 70 -40.39 17.19 -9.29
CA PRO A 70 -40.61 15.73 -9.32
C PRO A 70 -42.01 15.32 -9.79
N GLU A 71 -43.02 16.16 -9.54
CA GLU A 71 -44.41 15.96 -9.99
C GLU A 71 -44.55 16.06 -11.52
N GLY A 72 -43.62 16.75 -12.19
CA GLY A 72 -43.51 16.80 -13.64
C GLY A 72 -42.74 15.63 -14.27
N LEU A 73 -42.28 14.64 -13.48
CA LEU A 73 -41.65 13.44 -14.02
C LEU A 73 -42.69 12.61 -14.77
N ALA A 74 -42.64 12.68 -16.10
CA ALA A 74 -43.50 11.94 -17.02
C ALA A 74 -43.46 10.43 -16.74
N GLY A 75 -44.62 9.78 -16.79
CA GLY A 75 -44.74 8.32 -16.78
C GLY A 75 -45.09 7.65 -15.45
N GLY A 76 -45.28 8.36 -14.33
CA GLY A 76 -45.85 7.79 -13.11
C GLY A 76 -44.97 6.80 -12.31
N GLY A 77 -43.82 6.36 -12.82
CA GLY A 77 -42.91 5.40 -12.17
C GLY A 77 -42.05 5.98 -11.05
N ASP A 78 -41.43 5.09 -10.26
CA ASP A 78 -40.52 5.39 -9.14
C ASP A 78 -39.31 6.26 -9.57
N ALA A 79 -38.70 6.98 -8.63
CA ALA A 79 -37.56 7.86 -8.93
C ALA A 79 -36.37 7.66 -8.00
N VAL A 80 -35.15 7.78 -8.54
CA VAL A 80 -33.92 7.99 -7.77
C VAL A 80 -33.45 9.41 -8.01
N VAL A 81 -33.54 10.27 -6.98
CA VAL A 81 -33.16 11.68 -7.05
C VAL A 81 -31.73 11.84 -6.54
N ILE A 82 -30.84 12.35 -7.40
CA ILE A 82 -29.44 12.61 -7.09
C ILE A 82 -29.24 14.12 -6.98
N ALA A 83 -28.89 14.61 -5.80
CA ALA A 83 -28.74 16.05 -5.58
C ALA A 83 -27.80 16.40 -4.42
N ARG A 84 -27.25 17.62 -4.43
CA ARG A 84 -26.72 18.28 -3.24
C ARG A 84 -27.86 18.84 -2.37
N LYS A 85 -27.65 18.95 -1.06
CA LYS A 85 -28.67 19.36 -0.08
C LYS A 85 -29.32 20.73 -0.35
N ASP A 86 -28.62 21.64 -1.02
CA ASP A 86 -29.05 23.01 -1.30
C ASP A 86 -29.81 23.15 -2.62
N ARG A 87 -30.07 22.04 -3.33
CA ARG A 87 -30.81 22.05 -4.58
C ARG A 87 -32.31 22.21 -4.32
N PRO A 88 -33.05 23.04 -5.08
CA PRO A 88 -34.48 23.27 -4.85
C PRO A 88 -35.33 22.00 -4.80
N ILE A 89 -34.99 20.98 -5.60
CA ILE A 89 -35.67 19.68 -5.59
C ILE A 89 -35.63 18.99 -4.22
N VAL A 90 -34.55 19.16 -3.45
CA VAL A 90 -34.40 18.56 -2.12
C VAL A 90 -35.34 19.24 -1.13
N ALA A 91 -35.44 20.58 -1.15
CA ALA A 91 -36.35 21.32 -0.29
C ALA A 91 -37.82 20.96 -0.56
N LYS A 92 -38.18 20.72 -1.82
CA LYS A 92 -39.54 20.28 -2.22
C LYS A 92 -39.88 18.88 -1.71
N LEU A 93 -38.89 17.98 -1.64
CA LEU A 93 -39.10 16.60 -1.18
C LEU A 93 -39.00 16.45 0.35
N ALA A 94 -38.18 17.26 1.00
CA ALA A 94 -37.94 17.22 2.44
C ALA A 94 -38.99 18.04 3.23
N THR A 95 -40.29 17.74 3.05
CA THR A 95 -41.40 18.51 3.65
C THR A 95 -41.60 18.25 5.13
N GLY A 96 -41.31 17.03 5.62
CA GLY A 96 -41.41 16.69 7.04
C GLY A 96 -40.28 17.31 7.88
N ALA A 97 -40.61 17.87 9.05
CA ALA A 97 -39.67 18.60 9.91
C ALA A 97 -38.41 17.78 10.28
N SER A 98 -38.55 16.48 10.56
CA SER A 98 -37.43 15.59 10.87
C SER A 98 -36.47 15.43 9.68
N LEU A 99 -37.02 15.20 8.47
CA LEU A 99 -36.23 15.02 7.26
C LEU A 99 -35.53 16.33 6.86
N LYS A 100 -36.23 17.46 6.95
CA LYS A 100 -35.65 18.79 6.72
C LYS A 100 -34.44 19.03 7.63
N LYS A 101 -34.58 18.78 8.92
CA LYS A 101 -33.47 18.89 9.90
C LYS A 101 -32.31 17.95 9.57
N ALA A 102 -32.59 16.70 9.17
CA ALA A 102 -31.56 15.75 8.78
C ALA A 102 -30.77 16.20 7.54
N VAL A 103 -31.46 16.72 6.52
CA VAL A 103 -30.84 17.28 5.30
C VAL A 103 -30.01 18.52 5.61
N GLU A 104 -30.56 19.47 6.39
CA GLU A 104 -29.86 20.70 6.77
C GLU A 104 -28.56 20.41 7.53
N ALA A 105 -28.58 19.39 8.41
CA ALA A 105 -27.46 18.95 9.22
C ALA A 105 -26.33 18.25 8.44
N LEU A 106 -26.55 17.86 7.17
CA LEU A 106 -25.49 17.23 6.36
C LEU A 106 -24.31 18.19 6.17
N GLY A 107 -23.15 17.80 6.68
CA GLY A 107 -21.88 18.51 6.46
C GLY A 107 -21.17 18.07 5.16
N PRO A 108 -20.01 18.67 4.84
CA PRO A 108 -19.17 18.24 3.72
C PRO A 108 -18.90 16.72 3.74
N GLN A 109 -18.90 16.11 2.55
CA GLN A 109 -18.70 14.67 2.32
C GLN A 109 -19.78 13.73 2.92
N GLN A 110 -20.73 14.25 3.70
CA GLN A 110 -21.81 13.43 4.27
C GLN A 110 -22.89 13.18 3.22
N TYR A 111 -23.68 12.13 3.42
CA TYR A 111 -24.81 11.79 2.55
C TYR A 111 -26.00 11.27 3.34
N LEU A 112 -27.17 11.37 2.72
CA LEU A 112 -28.43 10.78 3.15
C LEU A 112 -28.99 9.91 2.00
N LEU A 113 -29.37 8.68 2.33
CA LEU A 113 -30.20 7.80 1.50
C LEU A 113 -31.56 7.65 2.17
N LYS A 114 -32.61 8.22 1.57
CA LYS A 114 -33.96 8.20 2.16
C LYS A 114 -35.00 7.84 1.13
N THR A 115 -35.79 6.81 1.41
CA THR A 115 -36.94 6.44 0.58
C THR A 115 -38.21 7.08 1.12
N LEU A 116 -38.99 7.67 0.23
CA LEU A 116 -40.23 8.37 0.50
C LEU A 116 -41.36 7.80 -0.36
N SER A 117 -42.59 7.99 0.11
CA SER A 117 -43.80 7.87 -0.71
C SER A 117 -44.33 9.27 -0.97
N ALA A 118 -44.41 9.68 -2.23
CA ALA A 118 -44.89 11.00 -2.61
C ALA A 118 -45.62 10.91 -3.95
N GLY A 119 -46.81 11.53 -4.08
CA GLY A 119 -47.57 11.55 -5.33
C GLY A 119 -47.87 10.16 -5.92
N GLY A 120 -48.19 9.17 -5.07
CA GLY A 120 -48.53 7.80 -5.48
C GLY A 120 -47.34 6.92 -5.93
N ARG A 121 -46.10 7.38 -5.80
CA ARG A 121 -44.87 6.65 -6.20
C ARG A 121 -43.82 6.64 -5.10
N ARG A 122 -42.80 5.78 -5.24
CA ARG A 122 -41.62 5.78 -4.34
C ARG A 122 -40.50 6.64 -4.91
N ILE A 123 -39.86 7.40 -4.02
CA ILE A 123 -38.72 8.26 -4.35
C ILE A 123 -37.56 7.94 -3.42
N LEU A 124 -36.42 7.52 -3.97
CA LEU A 124 -35.16 7.39 -3.25
C LEU A 124 -34.33 8.66 -3.44
N MET A 125 -34.17 9.41 -2.36
CA MET A 125 -33.28 10.55 -2.29
C MET A 125 -31.84 10.07 -2.01
N VAL A 126 -30.90 10.43 -2.89
CA VAL A 126 -29.45 10.34 -2.70
C VAL A 126 -28.92 11.77 -2.58
N VAL A 127 -28.85 12.27 -1.34
CA VAL A 127 -28.54 13.67 -1.06
C VAL A 127 -27.18 13.79 -0.41
N GLY A 128 -26.29 14.56 -1.02
CA GLY A 128 -24.99 14.91 -0.44
C GLY A 128 -25.02 16.23 0.31
N GLY A 129 -24.22 16.36 1.37
CA GLY A 129 -23.95 17.66 1.99
C GLY A 129 -23.13 18.60 1.11
N ASP A 130 -22.32 18.04 0.20
CA ASP A 130 -21.60 18.68 -0.89
C ASP A 130 -21.56 17.78 -2.14
N ASP A 131 -20.94 18.26 -3.23
CA ASP A 131 -20.89 17.56 -4.51
C ASP A 131 -20.21 16.18 -4.41
N VAL A 132 -19.19 16.06 -3.55
CA VAL A 132 -18.46 14.80 -3.29
C VAL A 132 -19.30 13.86 -2.43
N GLY A 133 -20.01 14.38 -1.42
CA GLY A 133 -20.96 13.64 -0.61
C GLY A 133 -22.07 13.01 -1.45
N THR A 134 -22.56 13.71 -2.49
CA THR A 134 -23.55 13.15 -3.42
C THR A 134 -22.98 11.94 -4.17
N LEU A 135 -21.72 12.03 -4.62
CA LEU A 135 -21.03 10.92 -5.26
C LEU A 135 -20.81 9.74 -4.30
N TYR A 136 -20.48 9.99 -3.03
CA TYR A 136 -20.39 8.95 -2.00
C TYR A 136 -21.73 8.28 -1.71
N GLY A 137 -22.83 9.04 -1.69
CA GLY A 137 -24.18 8.51 -1.59
C GLY A 137 -24.51 7.55 -2.74
N ALA A 138 -24.14 7.89 -3.98
CA ALA A 138 -24.31 7.01 -5.13
C ALA A 138 -23.54 5.69 -5.00
N TYR A 139 -22.29 5.74 -4.53
CA TYR A 139 -21.52 4.51 -4.28
C TYR A 139 -22.05 3.71 -3.09
N ARG A 140 -22.57 4.36 -2.05
CA ARG A 140 -23.26 3.64 -0.98
C ARG A 140 -24.51 2.95 -1.48
N LEU A 141 -25.29 3.59 -2.35
CA LEU A 141 -26.44 2.93 -2.98
C LEU A 141 -25.99 1.70 -3.79
N ALA A 142 -24.88 1.78 -4.52
CA ALA A 142 -24.32 0.62 -5.21
C ALA A 142 -23.95 -0.53 -4.24
N GLU A 143 -23.40 -0.22 -3.07
CA GLU A 143 -23.15 -1.22 -2.02
C GLU A 143 -24.44 -1.87 -1.49
N ARG A 144 -25.53 -1.08 -1.35
CA ARG A 144 -26.86 -1.58 -0.99
C ARG A 144 -27.48 -2.46 -2.08
N LEU A 145 -27.05 -2.31 -3.33
CA LEU A 145 -27.39 -3.22 -4.44
C LEU A 145 -26.46 -4.47 -4.50
N GLY A 146 -25.53 -4.62 -3.55
CA GLY A 146 -24.65 -5.78 -3.42
C GLY A 146 -23.26 -5.63 -4.05
N VAL A 147 -22.91 -4.46 -4.59
CA VAL A 147 -21.57 -4.20 -5.14
C VAL A 147 -20.56 -4.01 -4.01
N ARG A 148 -19.30 -4.40 -4.20
CA ARG A 148 -18.19 -4.01 -3.32
C ARG A 148 -17.04 -3.41 -4.11
N PHE A 149 -16.34 -2.47 -3.49
CA PHE A 149 -15.25 -1.75 -4.09
C PHE A 149 -13.92 -2.09 -3.43
N PHE A 150 -12.92 -2.39 -4.24
CA PHE A 150 -11.56 -2.62 -3.78
C PHE A 150 -10.57 -1.83 -4.65
N MET A 151 -9.35 -1.65 -4.15
CA MET A 151 -8.27 -0.95 -4.88
C MET A 151 -8.00 -1.51 -6.30
N HIS A 152 -8.31 -2.80 -6.50
CA HIS A 152 -8.09 -3.51 -7.77
C HIS A 152 -9.31 -3.54 -8.71
N GLY A 153 -10.47 -3.04 -8.29
CA GLY A 153 -11.68 -3.01 -9.12
C GLY A 153 -12.98 -3.21 -8.35
N ASP A 154 -14.08 -3.15 -9.11
CA ASP A 154 -15.44 -3.40 -8.62
C ASP A 154 -15.68 -4.92 -8.57
N VAL A 155 -16.38 -5.39 -7.54
CA VAL A 155 -16.88 -6.76 -7.45
C VAL A 155 -18.39 -6.71 -7.61
N ILE A 156 -18.86 -7.27 -8.72
CA ILE A 156 -20.28 -7.39 -9.05
C ILE A 156 -20.71 -8.83 -8.74
N PRO A 157 -21.80 -9.03 -7.98
CA PRO A 157 -22.38 -10.36 -7.80
C PRO A 157 -22.74 -11.00 -9.14
N ASP A 158 -22.43 -12.29 -9.28
CA ASP A 158 -22.63 -13.05 -10.52
C ASP A 158 -24.12 -13.22 -10.87
N THR A 159 -25.02 -13.12 -9.89
CA THR A 159 -26.47 -13.23 -10.07
C THR A 159 -27.11 -11.85 -10.14
N GLN A 160 -27.85 -11.56 -11.20
CA GLN A 160 -28.67 -10.35 -11.28
C GLN A 160 -29.96 -10.53 -10.46
N ALA A 161 -30.41 -9.44 -9.83
CA ALA A 161 -31.66 -9.40 -9.08
C ALA A 161 -32.75 -8.65 -9.87
N ALA A 162 -34.01 -8.92 -9.58
CA ALA A 162 -35.10 -8.10 -10.10
C ALA A 162 -34.96 -6.65 -9.58
N TRP A 163 -35.23 -5.67 -10.45
CA TRP A 163 -35.20 -4.27 -10.02
C TRP A 163 -36.37 -4.00 -9.05
N LYS A 164 -36.01 -3.52 -7.87
CA LYS A 164 -36.92 -2.94 -6.88
C LYS A 164 -36.21 -1.74 -6.28
N LEU A 165 -36.92 -0.61 -6.14
CA LEU A 165 -36.38 0.54 -5.44
C LEU A 165 -36.14 0.14 -3.96
N PRO A 166 -34.89 0.22 -3.45
CA PRO A 166 -34.59 -0.24 -2.11
C PRO A 166 -35.24 0.70 -1.09
N ASP A 167 -35.72 0.12 0.02
CA ASP A 167 -36.23 0.90 1.15
C ASP A 167 -35.09 1.25 2.09
N LEU A 168 -34.72 2.52 2.12
CA LEU A 168 -33.52 3.01 2.80
C LEU A 168 -33.84 4.21 3.69
N ASP A 169 -33.22 4.20 4.86
CA ASP A 169 -33.10 5.35 5.77
C ASP A 169 -31.69 5.30 6.39
N GLU A 170 -30.73 5.94 5.74
CA GLU A 170 -29.33 5.90 6.13
C GLU A 170 -28.66 7.26 5.97
N THR A 171 -27.97 7.70 7.02
CA THR A 171 -27.06 8.85 6.96
C THR A 171 -25.63 8.40 7.12
N GLY A 172 -24.76 8.76 6.17
CA GLY A 172 -23.33 8.51 6.24
C GLY A 172 -22.56 9.73 6.70
N LYS A 173 -21.74 9.58 7.75
CA LYS A 173 -20.82 10.61 8.24
C LYS A 173 -19.41 10.04 8.42
N PRO A 174 -18.38 10.61 7.79
CA PRO A 174 -17.02 10.10 7.96
C PRO A 174 -16.49 10.43 9.36
N LEU A 175 -15.66 9.54 9.91
CA LEU A 175 -15.00 9.70 11.21
C LEU A 175 -13.68 10.47 11.11
N PHE A 176 -13.07 10.45 9.92
CA PHE A 176 -11.85 11.19 9.58
C PHE A 176 -12.14 12.09 8.40
N GLU A 177 -11.62 13.31 8.41
CA GLU A 177 -11.74 14.24 7.30
C GLU A 177 -10.99 13.75 6.05
N LEU A 178 -9.78 13.20 6.26
CA LEU A 178 -8.97 12.59 5.21
C LEU A 178 -8.88 11.08 5.39
N ARG A 179 -9.14 10.33 4.33
CA ARG A 179 -9.17 8.87 4.29
C ARG A 179 -8.50 8.44 3.01
N GLY A 180 -7.51 7.56 3.05
CA GLY A 180 -6.79 7.26 1.82
C GLY A 180 -5.65 6.28 1.91
N VAL A 181 -4.74 6.40 0.95
CA VAL A 181 -3.56 5.54 0.85
C VAL A 181 -2.30 6.35 0.60
N ASN A 182 -1.19 5.81 1.08
CA ASN A 182 0.14 6.27 0.77
C ASN A 182 0.85 5.14 0.00
N PRO A 183 0.65 5.05 -1.34
CA PRO A 183 1.41 4.10 -2.14
C PRO A 183 2.90 4.45 -2.05
N TRP A 184 3.74 3.43 -1.92
CA TRP A 184 5.19 3.61 -1.78
C TRP A 184 5.94 3.12 -3.01
N GLY A 185 6.97 3.87 -3.40
CA GLY A 185 7.76 3.63 -4.61
C GLY A 185 9.06 2.88 -4.34
N SER A 186 10.03 3.08 -5.23
CA SER A 186 11.43 2.63 -5.16
C SER A 186 11.74 1.14 -5.41
N HIS A 187 10.72 0.37 -5.82
CA HIS A 187 10.73 -1.09 -5.91
C HIS A 187 9.94 -1.55 -7.14
N PRO A 188 9.96 -2.85 -7.53
CA PRO A 188 9.08 -3.33 -8.60
C PRO A 188 7.60 -3.10 -8.31
N PHE A 189 7.22 -2.83 -7.06
CA PHE A 189 5.87 -2.57 -6.61
C PHE A 189 5.57 -1.08 -6.46
N GLY A 190 4.29 -0.76 -6.25
CA GLY A 190 3.86 0.60 -5.93
C GLY A 190 3.67 1.50 -7.15
N PHE A 191 3.67 2.81 -6.87
CA PHE A 191 3.31 3.82 -7.87
C PHE A 191 4.36 4.00 -8.98
N ASP A 192 5.59 3.52 -8.76
CA ASP A 192 6.67 3.49 -9.76
C ASP A 192 6.24 2.81 -11.07
N GLN A 193 5.23 1.93 -11.04
CA GLN A 193 4.78 1.18 -12.22
C GLN A 193 3.50 1.74 -12.85
N TRP A 194 2.95 2.83 -12.31
CA TRP A 194 1.64 3.33 -12.72
C TRP A 194 1.75 4.29 -13.91
N SER A 195 0.99 4.00 -14.96
CA SER A 195 0.64 4.95 -16.01
C SER A 195 -0.41 5.96 -15.52
N ALA A 196 -0.68 7.01 -16.31
CA ALA A 196 -1.76 7.96 -16.02
C ALA A 196 -3.13 7.26 -15.87
N ASP A 197 -3.39 6.19 -16.62
CA ASP A 197 -4.65 5.44 -16.51
C ASP A 197 -4.67 4.54 -15.26
N ASP A 198 -3.53 3.98 -14.83
CA ASP A 198 -3.43 3.25 -13.56
C ASP A 198 -3.70 4.17 -12.37
N TYR A 199 -3.12 5.38 -12.37
CA TYR A 199 -3.43 6.39 -11.36
C TYR A 199 -4.93 6.69 -11.33
N LYS A 200 -5.56 6.94 -12.49
CA LYS A 200 -7.00 7.22 -12.56
C LYS A 200 -7.84 6.02 -12.11
N THR A 201 -7.45 4.79 -12.42
CA THR A 201 -8.10 3.58 -11.88
C THR A 201 -8.06 3.59 -10.36
N HIS A 202 -6.88 3.75 -9.76
CA HIS A 202 -6.73 3.72 -8.32
C HIS A 202 -7.43 4.87 -7.61
N ILE A 203 -7.30 6.10 -8.13
CA ILE A 203 -8.00 7.30 -7.64
C ILE A 203 -9.52 7.11 -7.71
N GLY A 204 -10.04 6.56 -8.82
CA GLY A 204 -11.47 6.26 -8.95
C GLY A 204 -11.94 5.23 -7.92
N GLN A 205 -11.15 4.18 -7.68
CA GLN A 205 -11.48 3.19 -6.64
C GLN A 205 -11.42 3.77 -5.22
N LEU A 206 -10.52 4.73 -4.94
CA LEU A 206 -10.52 5.43 -3.65
C LEU A 206 -11.85 6.15 -3.43
N ALA A 207 -12.33 6.92 -4.42
CA ALA A 207 -13.61 7.61 -4.33
C ALA A 207 -14.80 6.64 -4.14
N LYS A 208 -14.79 5.48 -4.81
CA LYS A 208 -15.81 4.43 -4.64
C LYS A 208 -15.80 3.79 -3.25
N MET A 209 -14.60 3.60 -2.69
CA MET A 209 -14.42 3.20 -1.29
C MET A 209 -14.65 4.38 -0.31
N ARG A 210 -15.11 5.54 -0.81
CA ARG A 210 -15.37 6.78 -0.06
C ARG A 210 -14.14 7.30 0.71
N MET A 211 -12.98 7.06 0.12
CA MET A 211 -11.69 7.64 0.47
C MET A 211 -11.41 8.85 -0.45
N ASN A 212 -10.67 9.83 0.07
CA ASN A 212 -10.48 11.14 -0.53
C ASN A 212 -9.02 11.62 -0.49
N PHE A 213 -8.03 10.73 -0.33
CA PHE A 213 -6.63 11.13 -0.26
C PHE A 213 -5.69 10.11 -0.90
N ILE A 214 -4.72 10.60 -1.67
CA ILE A 214 -3.56 9.85 -2.14
C ILE A 214 -2.29 10.68 -1.99
N GLY A 215 -1.28 10.10 -1.34
CA GLY A 215 -0.01 10.78 -1.09
C GLY A 215 1.20 9.93 -1.51
N MET A 216 2.16 10.55 -2.19
CA MET A 216 3.40 9.92 -2.61
C MET A 216 4.61 10.58 -1.95
N HIS A 217 5.49 9.73 -1.40
CA HIS A 217 6.84 10.12 -1.03
C HIS A 217 7.71 10.26 -2.29
N CYS A 218 8.71 11.15 -2.26
CA CYS A 218 9.73 11.30 -3.30
C CYS A 218 11.12 11.25 -2.68
N TYR A 219 11.96 10.31 -3.10
CA TYR A 219 13.38 10.30 -2.77
C TYR A 219 14.15 11.36 -3.61
N PRO A 220 14.84 12.32 -2.96
CA PRO A 220 15.82 13.14 -3.66
C PRO A 220 17.09 12.32 -4.01
N GLU A 221 18.08 12.93 -4.69
CA GLU A 221 19.35 12.24 -4.96
C GLU A 221 20.00 11.75 -3.67
N GLY A 222 20.61 10.57 -3.65
CA GLY A 222 21.31 10.03 -2.48
C GLY A 222 20.97 8.56 -2.24
N HIS A 223 19.77 8.28 -1.75
CA HIS A 223 19.30 6.93 -1.45
C HIS A 223 17.79 6.78 -1.69
N PRO A 224 17.33 5.84 -2.54
CA PRO A 224 18.11 4.94 -3.40
C PRO A 224 18.57 5.57 -4.72
N TYR A 225 17.86 6.58 -5.21
CA TYR A 225 18.10 7.33 -6.44
C TYR A 225 17.17 8.55 -6.45
N ALA A 226 17.47 9.53 -7.31
CA ALA A 226 16.56 10.65 -7.53
C ALA A 226 15.32 10.19 -8.32
N GLU A 227 14.15 10.39 -7.74
CA GLU A 227 12.87 10.09 -8.38
C GLU A 227 12.34 11.29 -9.19
N PRO A 228 11.62 11.05 -10.30
CA PRO A 228 11.08 12.13 -11.12
C PRO A 228 9.77 12.73 -10.56
N THR A 229 9.28 12.25 -9.40
CA THR A 229 8.04 12.71 -8.75
C THR A 229 8.08 14.22 -8.46
N VAL A 230 9.22 14.72 -7.98
CA VAL A 230 9.45 16.15 -7.73
C VAL A 230 10.75 16.57 -8.44
N TRP A 231 10.65 17.62 -9.27
CA TRP A 231 11.81 18.22 -9.94
C TRP A 231 12.42 19.31 -9.06
N LEU A 232 13.74 19.28 -8.84
CA LEU A 232 14.50 20.27 -8.07
C LEU A 232 15.27 21.20 -9.02
N GLY A 233 14.98 22.50 -8.97
CA GLY A 233 15.68 23.51 -9.77
C GLY A 233 15.12 24.92 -9.56
N LEU A 234 15.57 25.87 -10.38
CA LEU A 234 15.25 27.30 -10.22
C LEU A 234 14.11 27.76 -11.14
N ALA A 235 13.41 28.85 -10.80
CA ALA A 235 12.26 29.35 -11.56
C ALA A 235 12.51 29.62 -13.06
N GLY A 236 13.74 30.00 -13.44
CA GLY A 236 14.12 30.24 -14.84
C GLY A 236 14.43 28.98 -15.66
N GLU A 237 14.37 27.80 -15.05
CA GLU A 237 14.79 26.52 -15.65
C GLU A 237 13.63 25.70 -16.24
N PHE A 238 12.44 26.30 -16.41
CA PHE A 238 11.31 25.72 -17.12
C PHE A 238 10.59 26.77 -18.01
N ASP A 239 9.68 26.34 -18.87
CA ASP A 239 8.83 27.21 -19.71
C ASP A 239 7.46 27.53 -19.07
N ASP A 240 6.61 28.31 -19.73
CA ASP A 240 5.31 28.71 -19.16
C ASP A 240 4.33 27.56 -18.92
N ARG A 241 4.60 26.37 -19.49
CA ARG A 241 3.86 25.12 -19.27
C ARG A 241 4.52 24.24 -18.20
N GLY A 242 5.59 24.72 -17.57
CA GLY A 242 6.37 23.98 -16.59
C GLY A 242 7.26 22.88 -17.17
N ARG A 243 7.55 22.92 -18.48
CA ARG A 243 8.48 21.98 -19.11
C ARG A 243 9.91 22.34 -18.76
N VAL A 244 10.63 21.39 -18.18
CA VAL A 244 12.00 21.55 -17.70
C VAL A 244 12.96 21.75 -18.86
N LYS A 245 13.85 22.73 -18.72
CA LYS A 245 14.98 23.01 -19.61
C LYS A 245 16.29 22.42 -19.10
N THR A 246 16.45 22.27 -17.78
CA THR A 246 17.64 21.70 -17.14
C THR A 246 17.30 20.65 -16.07
N GLY A 247 17.08 19.43 -16.53
CA GLY A 247 16.87 18.25 -15.71
C GLY A 247 18.18 17.62 -15.23
N TYR A 248 18.04 16.49 -14.55
CA TYR A 248 19.14 15.67 -14.05
C TYR A 248 18.74 14.19 -14.12
N PRO A 249 19.71 13.25 -14.12
CA PRO A 249 19.41 11.83 -14.15
C PRO A 249 18.49 11.43 -12.98
N SER A 250 17.28 11.00 -13.31
CA SER A 250 16.26 10.50 -12.38
C SER A 250 15.62 9.24 -12.96
N ARG A 251 14.92 8.47 -12.15
CA ARG A 251 14.24 7.24 -12.59
C ARG A 251 13.14 6.83 -11.62
N TYR A 252 12.19 6.05 -12.11
CA TYR A 252 11.44 5.09 -11.30
C TYR A 252 12.05 3.69 -11.48
N TYR A 253 11.63 2.73 -10.66
CA TYR A 253 12.10 1.35 -10.80
C TYR A 253 11.82 0.80 -12.20
N ASN A 254 12.82 0.11 -12.78
CA ASN A 254 12.69 -0.68 -14.00
C ASN A 254 13.62 -1.90 -13.98
N THR A 255 13.34 -2.91 -14.81
CA THR A 255 14.05 -4.20 -14.78
C THR A 255 15.49 -4.17 -15.26
N LEU A 256 15.94 -3.09 -15.90
CA LEU A 256 17.33 -2.90 -16.34
C LEU A 256 18.17 -2.10 -15.33
N TRP A 257 17.57 -1.66 -14.22
CA TRP A 257 18.27 -0.93 -13.19
C TRP A 257 19.03 -1.84 -12.22
N ARG A 258 20.27 -1.45 -11.87
CA ARG A 258 21.06 -2.04 -10.77
C ARG A 258 20.69 -1.37 -9.46
N GLY A 259 19.87 -2.07 -8.67
CA GLY A 259 19.32 -1.54 -7.43
C GLY A 259 20.32 -1.35 -6.28
N ARG A 260 20.05 -0.39 -5.38
CA ARG A 260 20.70 -0.28 -4.05
C ARG A 260 19.88 -0.91 -2.90
N TRP A 261 18.55 -0.99 -3.02
CA TRP A 261 17.69 -1.67 -2.02
C TRP A 261 17.66 -3.18 -2.25
N GLY A 262 18.65 -3.86 -1.68
CA GLY A 262 18.97 -5.24 -2.03
C GLY A 262 19.57 -5.29 -3.46
N PRO A 263 20.55 -6.17 -3.75
CA PRO A 263 21.05 -6.27 -5.11
C PRO A 263 19.91 -6.79 -6.00
N ILE A 264 19.31 -5.96 -6.82
CA ILE A 264 18.40 -6.40 -7.88
C ILE A 264 19.23 -6.37 -9.16
N PRO A 265 19.85 -7.49 -9.57
CA PRO A 265 20.59 -7.53 -10.82
C PRO A 265 19.66 -7.21 -12.00
N PRO A 266 20.12 -6.40 -12.96
CA PRO A 266 19.34 -6.08 -14.14
C PRO A 266 19.10 -7.36 -14.92
N LYS A 267 17.85 -7.56 -15.33
CA LYS A 267 17.44 -8.76 -16.05
C LYS A 267 16.35 -8.41 -17.04
N LYS A 268 16.62 -8.68 -18.31
CA LYS A 268 15.65 -8.55 -19.40
C LYS A 268 14.45 -9.45 -19.13
N THR A 269 13.23 -8.94 -19.31
CA THR A 269 12.02 -9.74 -19.08
C THR A 269 11.87 -10.91 -20.06
N SER A 270 12.49 -10.86 -21.25
CA SER A 270 12.59 -12.00 -22.18
C SER A 270 13.31 -13.21 -21.57
N ALA A 271 14.20 -13.00 -20.60
CA ALA A 271 14.94 -14.06 -19.94
C ALA A 271 14.15 -14.74 -18.80
N TYR A 272 12.95 -14.25 -18.46
CA TYR A 272 12.13 -14.80 -17.38
C TYR A 272 11.69 -16.23 -17.70
N SER A 273 11.53 -17.02 -16.65
CA SER A 273 11.37 -18.47 -16.74
C SER A 273 9.91 -18.89 -16.54
N PHE A 274 9.63 -20.16 -16.80
CA PHE A 274 8.32 -20.81 -16.62
C PHE A 274 7.16 -20.09 -17.34
N GLY A 275 7.45 -19.39 -18.44
CA GLY A 275 6.49 -18.58 -19.19
C GLY A 275 6.27 -17.15 -18.66
N GLY A 276 7.00 -16.72 -17.63
CA GLY A 276 6.88 -15.36 -17.09
C GLY A 276 7.21 -14.26 -18.10
N SER A 277 8.04 -14.55 -19.10
CA SER A 277 8.37 -13.61 -20.17
C SER A 277 7.15 -13.20 -21.01
N VAL A 278 6.13 -14.06 -21.11
CA VAL A 278 4.91 -13.83 -21.91
C VAL A 278 4.13 -12.60 -21.43
N LEU A 279 4.26 -12.25 -20.14
CA LEU A 279 3.53 -11.15 -19.50
C LEU A 279 3.99 -9.75 -19.92
N PHE A 280 5.15 -9.61 -20.55
CA PHE A 280 5.77 -8.32 -20.80
C PHE A 280 5.88 -8.06 -22.31
N ALA A 281 5.75 -6.80 -22.73
CA ALA A 281 5.95 -6.42 -24.12
C ALA A 281 7.44 -6.14 -24.40
N ARG A 282 8.12 -5.43 -23.50
CA ARG A 282 9.52 -5.01 -23.64
C ARG A 282 10.45 -5.64 -22.59
N ASP A 283 11.75 -5.64 -22.85
CA ASP A 283 12.78 -6.18 -21.94
C ASP A 283 13.07 -5.28 -20.73
N ASP A 284 12.77 -3.99 -20.86
CA ASP A 284 12.97 -2.92 -19.91
C ASP A 284 11.64 -2.51 -19.26
N TRP A 285 10.99 -3.47 -18.61
CA TRP A 285 9.71 -3.19 -17.95
C TRP A 285 9.89 -2.14 -16.85
N GLY A 286 9.05 -1.12 -16.92
CA GLY A 286 9.00 0.06 -16.07
C GLY A 286 7.77 0.90 -16.48
N PRO A 287 7.55 2.06 -15.84
CA PRO A 287 6.39 2.90 -16.15
C PRO A 287 6.50 3.54 -17.53
N ASP A 288 5.35 3.91 -18.10
CA ASP A 288 5.27 4.50 -19.44
C ASP A 288 6.07 5.82 -19.57
N VAL A 289 6.19 6.60 -18.48
CA VAL A 289 7.02 7.83 -18.48
C VAL A 289 8.50 7.54 -18.74
N MET A 290 8.97 6.34 -18.44
CA MET A 290 10.34 5.87 -18.70
C MET A 290 10.50 5.10 -20.01
N ALA A 291 9.46 5.02 -20.85
CA ALA A 291 9.58 4.39 -22.16
C ALA A 291 10.74 5.00 -22.96
N ASP A 292 11.65 4.15 -23.43
CA ASP A 292 12.87 4.52 -24.18
C ASP A 292 13.89 5.35 -23.38
N LEU A 293 13.71 5.44 -22.05
CA LEU A 293 14.60 6.15 -21.11
C LEU A 293 15.18 5.21 -20.03
N CYS A 294 14.91 3.90 -20.13
CA CYS A 294 15.47 2.88 -19.25
C CYS A 294 16.95 2.59 -19.60
N PRO A 295 17.80 2.21 -18.63
CA PRO A 295 17.50 2.15 -17.20
C PRO A 295 17.44 3.53 -16.54
N THR A 296 18.04 4.55 -17.16
CA THR A 296 18.08 5.95 -16.72
C THR A 296 18.48 6.83 -17.88
N PRO A 297 17.81 7.97 -18.10
CA PRO A 297 18.30 8.93 -19.08
C PRO A 297 19.65 9.49 -18.65
N SER A 298 20.61 9.52 -19.58
CA SER A 298 21.94 10.12 -19.41
C SER A 298 22.13 11.41 -20.22
N THR A 299 21.27 11.66 -21.21
CA THR A 299 21.34 12.88 -22.03
C THR A 299 20.50 14.01 -21.41
N PRO A 300 20.90 15.29 -21.55
CA PRO A 300 20.11 16.42 -21.06
C PRO A 300 18.66 16.40 -21.57
N LYS A 301 18.47 16.10 -22.86
CA LYS A 301 17.13 15.96 -23.47
C LYS A 301 16.31 14.86 -22.80
N GLY A 302 16.90 13.69 -22.57
CA GLY A 302 16.21 12.57 -21.90
C GLY A 302 15.85 12.88 -20.45
N CYS A 303 16.73 13.57 -19.71
CA CYS A 303 16.46 14.00 -18.35
C CYS A 303 15.30 15.01 -18.29
N ASN A 304 15.28 16.00 -19.18
CA ASN A 304 14.19 16.96 -19.30
C ASN A 304 12.87 16.26 -19.62
N GLU A 305 12.91 15.37 -20.61
CA GLU A 305 11.75 14.65 -21.11
C GLU A 305 11.09 13.80 -20.02
N LEU A 306 11.89 13.11 -19.17
CA LEU A 306 11.35 12.34 -18.06
C LEU A 306 10.51 13.20 -17.10
N PHE A 307 11.04 14.35 -16.64
CA PHE A 307 10.28 15.25 -15.76
C PHE A 307 9.04 15.83 -16.43
N ASN A 308 9.10 16.07 -17.74
CA ASN A 308 7.98 16.58 -18.52
C ASN A 308 6.86 15.53 -18.67
N ARG A 309 7.22 14.28 -18.97
CA ARG A 309 6.28 13.15 -19.01
C ARG A 309 5.64 12.90 -17.64
N THR A 310 6.41 12.97 -16.56
CA THR A 310 5.88 12.81 -15.20
C THR A 310 4.92 13.95 -14.83
N GLY A 311 5.26 15.20 -15.14
CA GLY A 311 4.37 16.35 -14.92
C GLY A 311 3.04 16.22 -15.68
N GLU A 312 3.09 15.77 -16.94
CA GLU A 312 1.91 15.51 -17.78
C GLU A 312 1.07 14.34 -17.25
N GLN A 313 1.71 13.28 -16.74
CA GLN A 313 1.04 12.16 -16.09
C GLN A 313 0.26 12.64 -14.85
N PHE A 314 0.89 13.43 -13.98
CA PHE A 314 0.22 13.99 -12.80
C PHE A 314 -0.86 15.00 -13.18
N ARG A 315 -0.69 15.80 -14.24
CA ARG A 315 -1.75 16.67 -14.74
C ARG A 315 -3.01 15.86 -15.07
N LYS A 316 -2.87 14.81 -15.88
CA LYS A 316 -3.99 13.92 -16.24
C LYS A 316 -4.61 13.24 -15.03
N ALA A 317 -3.79 12.69 -14.13
CA ALA A 317 -4.25 11.93 -12.98
C ALA A 317 -4.89 12.82 -11.91
N PHE A 318 -4.26 13.94 -11.55
CA PHE A 318 -4.70 14.78 -10.43
C PHE A 318 -5.85 15.71 -10.83
N THR A 319 -5.98 16.08 -12.12
CA THR A 319 -7.23 16.70 -12.61
C THR A 319 -8.41 15.75 -12.44
N PHE A 320 -8.22 14.45 -12.72
CA PHE A 320 -9.27 13.45 -12.44
C PHE A 320 -9.49 13.27 -10.93
N ALA A 321 -8.44 13.35 -10.11
CA ALA A 321 -8.57 13.30 -8.65
C ALA A 321 -9.48 14.41 -8.11
N ARG A 322 -9.32 15.65 -8.59
CA ARG A 322 -10.22 16.77 -8.25
C ARG A 322 -11.68 16.47 -8.59
N LEU A 323 -11.94 15.94 -9.79
CA LEU A 323 -13.30 15.58 -10.20
C LEU A 323 -13.94 14.62 -9.20
N VAL A 324 -13.23 13.56 -8.79
CA VAL A 324 -13.78 12.53 -7.90
C VAL A 324 -13.57 12.82 -6.40
N GLY A 325 -13.13 14.03 -6.05
CA GLY A 325 -12.98 14.47 -4.67
C GLY A 325 -11.80 13.84 -3.92
N VAL A 326 -10.77 13.37 -4.63
CA VAL A 326 -9.55 12.81 -4.04
C VAL A 326 -8.45 13.87 -4.02
N LYS A 327 -8.01 14.23 -2.82
CA LYS A 327 -6.89 15.14 -2.59
C LYS A 327 -5.56 14.47 -2.88
N THR A 328 -4.62 15.25 -3.40
CA THR A 328 -3.33 14.78 -3.89
C THR A 328 -2.18 15.38 -3.10
N CYS A 329 -1.19 14.53 -2.79
CA CYS A 329 0.02 14.95 -2.10
C CYS A 329 1.27 14.34 -2.74
N VAL A 330 2.29 15.17 -2.92
CA VAL A 330 3.66 14.77 -3.26
C VAL A 330 4.60 15.49 -2.31
N GLY A 331 5.82 15.01 -2.12
CA GLY A 331 6.77 15.74 -1.29
C GLY A 331 8.12 15.09 -1.19
N THR A 332 9.11 15.87 -0.75
CA THR A 332 10.52 15.46 -0.64
C THR A 332 10.93 15.26 0.80
N GLU A 333 12.10 14.67 1.02
CA GLU A 333 12.72 14.58 2.33
C GLU A 333 13.44 15.89 2.71
N ALA A 334 13.44 16.19 4.01
CA ALA A 334 14.25 17.25 4.62
C ALA A 334 15.22 16.64 5.65
N PRO A 335 16.51 17.04 5.66
CA PRO A 335 17.10 18.03 4.76
C PRO A 335 17.18 17.55 3.30
N MET A 336 16.86 18.43 2.35
CA MET A 336 16.81 18.12 0.92
C MET A 336 18.22 17.88 0.38
N ILE A 337 18.42 16.74 -0.26
CA ILE A 337 19.66 16.44 -0.97
C ILE A 337 19.52 16.92 -2.42
N MET A 338 20.00 18.14 -2.70
CA MET A 338 20.00 18.68 -4.07
C MET A 338 20.80 17.78 -5.02
N PRO A 339 20.31 17.42 -6.21
CA PRO A 339 21.04 16.58 -7.17
C PRO A 339 22.36 17.19 -7.60
N LYS A 340 23.38 16.36 -7.89
CA LYS A 340 24.74 16.82 -8.24
C LYS A 340 24.72 17.84 -9.37
N ALA A 341 23.96 17.56 -10.43
CA ALA A 341 23.86 18.46 -11.57
C ALA A 341 23.30 19.85 -11.20
N LEU A 342 22.41 19.95 -10.21
CA LEU A 342 21.93 21.24 -9.71
C LEU A 342 23.01 21.93 -8.86
N ARG A 343 23.68 21.18 -7.97
CA ARG A 343 24.78 21.71 -7.14
C ARG A 343 25.91 22.29 -8.00
N ASP A 344 26.31 21.57 -9.05
CA ASP A 344 27.36 22.01 -9.98
C ASP A 344 26.95 23.31 -10.71
N ARG A 345 25.70 23.41 -11.18
CA ARG A 345 25.19 24.63 -11.84
C ARG A 345 25.11 25.83 -10.90
N LEU A 346 24.76 25.62 -9.63
CA LEU A 346 24.75 26.67 -8.62
C LEU A 346 26.18 27.13 -8.31
N ALA A 347 27.10 26.20 -8.11
CA ALA A 347 28.50 26.49 -7.85
C ALA A 347 29.17 27.25 -9.01
N ALA A 348 28.86 26.88 -10.26
CA ALA A 348 29.33 27.60 -11.46
C ALA A 348 28.84 29.06 -11.53
N LYS A 349 27.80 29.42 -10.76
CA LYS A 349 27.29 30.78 -10.62
C LYS A 349 27.75 31.46 -9.31
N GLY A 350 28.71 30.89 -8.60
CA GLY A 350 29.19 31.39 -7.30
C GLY A 350 28.20 31.21 -6.15
N ARG A 351 27.20 30.32 -6.28
CA ARG A 351 26.12 30.14 -5.31
C ARG A 351 26.32 28.88 -4.48
N ASN A 352 26.26 29.01 -3.15
CA ASN A 352 26.41 27.89 -2.23
C ASN A 352 25.10 27.09 -2.07
N PRO A 353 25.04 25.79 -2.44
CA PRO A 353 23.83 24.97 -2.26
C PRO A 353 23.38 24.78 -0.81
N GLY A 354 24.27 25.00 0.17
CA GLY A 354 23.96 24.93 1.59
C GLY A 354 23.45 26.24 2.21
N ASP A 355 23.45 27.34 1.45
CA ASP A 355 22.92 28.63 1.89
C ASP A 355 21.37 28.57 1.98
N PRO A 356 20.76 28.90 3.14
CA PRO A 356 19.31 28.98 3.30
C PRO A 356 18.58 29.76 2.20
N ALA A 357 19.15 30.85 1.69
CA ALA A 357 18.53 31.64 0.62
C ALA A 357 18.49 30.87 -0.71
N VAL A 358 19.56 30.13 -1.01
CA VAL A 358 19.63 29.26 -2.20
C VAL A 358 18.64 28.08 -2.06
N VAL A 359 18.56 27.47 -0.88
CA VAL A 359 17.56 26.41 -0.59
C VAL A 359 16.14 26.95 -0.78
N GLN A 360 15.86 28.17 -0.31
CA GLN A 360 14.55 28.81 -0.51
C GLN A 360 14.23 28.97 -1.99
N GLU A 361 15.14 29.49 -2.80
CA GLU A 361 14.92 29.66 -4.23
C GLU A 361 14.66 28.35 -4.96
N VAL A 362 15.28 27.24 -4.54
CA VAL A 362 14.98 25.91 -5.08
C VAL A 362 13.55 25.50 -4.73
N TYR A 363 13.10 25.68 -3.48
CA TYR A 363 11.70 25.45 -3.12
C TYR A 363 10.73 26.33 -3.91
N GLU A 364 11.08 27.61 -4.13
CA GLU A 364 10.27 28.49 -4.97
C GLU A 364 10.18 27.98 -6.42
N GLY A 365 11.28 27.44 -6.97
CA GLY A 365 11.31 26.82 -8.30
C GLY A 365 10.45 25.54 -8.36
N ILE A 366 10.55 24.67 -7.36
CA ILE A 366 9.70 23.48 -7.20
C ILE A 366 8.22 23.87 -7.23
N PHE A 367 7.82 24.82 -6.39
CA PHE A 367 6.41 25.20 -6.24
C PHE A 367 5.87 25.90 -7.48
N ARG A 368 6.63 26.83 -8.08
CA ARG A 368 6.23 27.48 -9.35
C ARG A 368 6.01 26.46 -10.46
N ARG A 369 6.89 25.45 -10.57
CA ARG A 369 6.71 24.39 -11.56
C ARG A 369 5.48 23.52 -11.28
N ILE A 370 5.25 23.12 -10.02
CA ILE A 370 4.07 22.33 -9.65
C ILE A 370 2.79 23.08 -10.06
N MET A 371 2.67 24.37 -9.72
CA MET A 371 1.53 25.22 -10.10
C MET A 371 1.25 25.27 -11.61
N LYS A 372 2.29 25.13 -12.45
CA LYS A 372 2.14 25.12 -13.91
C LYS A 372 1.80 23.74 -14.48
N THR A 373 2.21 22.67 -13.81
CA THR A 373 2.16 21.32 -14.38
C THR A 373 0.95 20.54 -13.93
N HIS A 374 0.59 20.55 -12.65
CA HIS A 374 -0.48 19.71 -12.13
C HIS A 374 -1.15 20.28 -10.88
N PRO A 375 -2.44 19.97 -10.67
CA PRO A 375 -3.14 20.39 -9.47
C PRO A 375 -2.67 19.59 -8.25
N LEU A 376 -2.27 20.27 -7.18
CA LEU A 376 -1.84 19.65 -5.91
C LEU A 376 -2.65 20.23 -4.74
N ASP A 377 -2.93 19.43 -3.71
CA ASP A 377 -3.58 19.88 -2.47
C ASP A 377 -2.59 20.08 -1.33
N TYR A 378 -1.59 19.20 -1.22
CA TYR A 378 -0.57 19.23 -0.18
C TYR A 378 0.83 18.97 -0.73
N TYR A 379 1.82 19.68 -0.20
CA TYR A 379 3.23 19.34 -0.38
C TYR A 379 3.82 18.79 0.94
N TRP A 380 4.35 17.57 0.89
CA TRP A 380 4.96 16.91 2.04
C TRP A 380 6.42 17.28 2.23
N ILE A 381 6.82 17.41 3.49
CA ILE A 381 8.22 17.44 3.90
C ILE A 381 8.44 16.24 4.83
N TRP A 382 9.18 15.26 4.33
CA TRP A 382 9.45 14.01 5.04
C TRP A 382 10.67 14.14 5.95
N THR A 383 10.50 13.80 7.22
CA THR A 383 11.64 13.68 8.15
C THR A 383 12.51 12.46 7.78
N PRO A 384 13.82 12.50 8.07
CA PRO A 384 14.74 11.45 7.65
C PRO A 384 14.37 10.07 8.21
N GLU A 385 14.52 9.03 7.39
CA GLU A 385 14.29 7.64 7.78
C GLU A 385 15.04 7.22 9.04
N GLY A 386 16.29 7.69 9.18
CA GLY A 386 17.13 7.38 10.34
C GLY A 386 16.47 7.68 11.69
N TRP A 387 15.50 8.60 11.76
CA TRP A 387 14.82 8.96 13.00
C TRP A 387 14.02 7.81 13.62
N THR A 388 13.56 6.85 12.82
CA THR A 388 12.84 5.68 13.32
C THR A 388 13.79 4.61 13.86
N TRP A 389 14.95 4.43 13.21
CA TRP A 389 15.88 3.34 13.51
C TRP A 389 16.95 3.73 14.55
N ARG A 390 17.43 4.96 14.50
CA ARG A 390 18.55 5.47 15.33
C ARG A 390 18.17 6.69 16.17
N GLY A 391 16.97 7.22 16.00
CA GLY A 391 16.61 8.54 16.51
C GLY A 391 17.31 9.66 15.76
N ASN A 392 17.15 10.89 16.24
CA ASN A 392 17.78 12.09 15.69
C ASN A 392 18.78 12.71 16.68
N THR A 393 19.75 13.45 16.16
CA THR A 393 20.56 14.40 16.93
C THR A 393 19.93 15.79 16.93
N ASP A 394 20.38 16.67 17.82
CA ASP A 394 19.91 18.07 17.87
C ASP A 394 20.24 18.80 16.57
N LYS A 395 21.43 18.57 16.00
CA LYS A 395 21.83 19.11 14.68
C LYS A 395 20.86 18.66 13.58
N GLN A 396 20.50 17.38 13.54
CA GLN A 396 19.56 16.85 12.55
C GLN A 396 18.16 17.42 12.72
N MET A 397 17.70 17.56 13.97
CA MET A 397 16.42 18.20 14.29
C MET A 397 16.41 19.66 13.82
N SER A 398 17.42 20.45 14.22
CA SER A 398 17.53 21.87 13.87
C SER A 398 17.60 22.08 12.36
N ALA A 399 18.37 21.27 11.63
CA ALA A 399 18.44 21.35 10.17
C ALA A 399 17.08 21.06 9.51
N THR A 400 16.40 20.00 9.94
CA THR A 400 15.07 19.63 9.43
C THR A 400 14.05 20.74 9.70
N MET A 401 14.06 21.30 10.91
CA MET A 401 13.17 22.38 11.32
C MET A 401 13.43 23.69 10.56
N ALA A 402 14.69 24.04 10.36
CA ALA A 402 15.07 25.21 9.57
C ALA A 402 14.57 25.07 8.14
N GLU A 403 14.74 23.90 7.53
CA GLU A 403 14.32 23.68 6.15
C GLU A 403 12.79 23.66 5.97
N ILE A 404 12.03 23.10 6.93
CA ILE A 404 10.56 23.20 6.92
C ILE A 404 10.10 24.67 6.92
N LYS A 405 10.77 25.54 7.69
CA LYS A 405 10.47 26.98 7.71
C LYS A 405 10.84 27.67 6.39
N ILE A 406 11.97 27.28 5.79
CA ILE A 406 12.39 27.77 4.46
C ILE A 406 11.36 27.41 3.39
N ALA A 407 10.91 26.16 3.36
CA ALA A 407 9.87 25.71 2.45
C ALA A 407 8.55 26.48 2.66
N LEU A 408 8.17 26.75 3.92
CA LEU A 408 6.98 27.58 4.20
C LEU A 408 7.13 29.01 3.67
N ALA A 409 8.29 29.63 3.88
CA ALA A 409 8.58 30.97 3.36
C ALA A 409 8.53 31.01 1.84
N ALA A 410 9.13 30.02 1.16
CA ALA A 410 9.06 29.86 -0.28
C ALA A 410 7.61 29.72 -0.77
N MET A 411 6.81 28.87 -0.12
CA MET A 411 5.40 28.65 -0.47
C MET A 411 4.59 29.93 -0.39
N LYS A 412 4.76 30.71 0.69
CA LYS A 412 4.09 32.01 0.87
C LYS A 412 4.53 33.02 -0.19
N LYS A 413 5.83 33.13 -0.44
CA LYS A 413 6.39 34.09 -1.41
C LYS A 413 5.91 33.85 -2.84
N VAL A 414 5.69 32.60 -3.23
CA VAL A 414 5.19 32.29 -4.59
C VAL A 414 3.66 32.23 -4.68
N GLY A 415 2.94 32.41 -3.58
CA GLY A 415 1.47 32.30 -3.55
C GLY A 415 0.97 30.91 -3.91
N ALA A 416 1.67 29.84 -3.47
CA ALA A 416 1.27 28.48 -3.81
C ALA A 416 -0.09 28.13 -3.19
N PRO A 417 -1.03 27.54 -3.97
CA PRO A 417 -2.41 27.31 -3.53
C PRO A 417 -2.61 26.04 -2.70
N PHE A 418 -1.56 25.22 -2.53
CA PHE A 418 -1.57 24.00 -1.73
C PHE A 418 -1.03 24.27 -0.32
N LYS A 419 -1.32 23.36 0.63
CA LYS A 419 -0.81 23.44 2.02
C LYS A 419 0.51 22.70 2.19
N LEU A 420 1.29 23.05 3.21
CA LEU A 420 2.41 22.21 3.67
C LEU A 420 1.96 21.21 4.73
N ALA A 421 2.54 20.02 4.65
CA ALA A 421 2.42 19.00 5.68
C ALA A 421 3.79 18.39 5.97
N THR A 422 4.05 18.03 7.23
CA THR A 422 5.16 17.14 7.55
C THR A 422 4.70 15.69 7.51
N SER A 423 5.59 14.82 7.08
CA SER A 423 5.43 13.38 7.29
C SER A 423 6.74 12.78 7.76
N GLY A 424 6.72 11.54 8.20
CA GLY A 424 7.91 10.96 8.79
C GLY A 424 7.77 9.52 9.17
N TRP A 425 8.93 8.89 9.35
CA TRP A 425 9.03 7.54 9.92
C TRP A 425 8.70 7.50 11.43
N VAL A 426 8.47 8.68 12.00
CA VAL A 426 8.04 9.00 13.38
C VAL A 426 7.31 10.35 13.38
N LEU A 427 6.45 10.63 14.38
CA LEU A 427 5.67 11.88 14.47
C LEU A 427 6.50 13.14 14.76
N GLY A 428 7.62 12.97 15.42
CA GLY A 428 8.50 14.05 15.85
C GLY A 428 9.83 13.51 16.36
N PRO A 429 10.71 14.37 16.90
CA PRO A 429 12.01 13.97 17.40
C PRO A 429 11.92 12.96 18.55
N LYS A 430 13.01 12.24 18.82
CA LYS A 430 13.06 11.12 19.76
C LYS A 430 12.67 11.49 21.19
N ASP A 431 13.00 12.71 21.63
CA ASP A 431 12.83 13.15 23.02
C ASP A 431 11.39 13.63 23.30
N ASP A 432 10.71 14.19 22.29
CA ASP A 432 9.26 14.43 22.32
C ASP A 432 8.64 14.25 20.93
N ARG A 433 7.88 13.16 20.78
CA ARG A 433 7.18 12.83 19.53
C ARG A 433 6.11 13.84 19.14
N ALA A 434 5.63 14.67 20.08
CA ALA A 434 4.66 15.73 19.79
C ALA A 434 5.31 17.12 19.59
N ALA A 435 6.66 17.23 19.61
CA ALA A 435 7.34 18.52 19.61
C ALA A 435 6.96 19.42 18.43
N PHE A 436 6.71 18.85 17.25
CA PHE A 436 6.28 19.62 16.07
C PHE A 436 4.99 20.41 16.29
N ASP A 437 4.13 19.99 17.22
CA ASP A 437 2.93 20.75 17.54
C ASP A 437 3.23 22.14 18.14
N LYS A 438 4.33 22.25 18.89
CA LYS A 438 4.80 23.50 19.51
C LYS A 438 5.76 24.26 18.59
N LEU A 439 6.55 23.54 17.82
CA LEU A 439 7.69 24.12 17.08
C LEU A 439 7.34 24.62 15.66
N LEU A 440 6.25 24.13 15.08
CA LEU A 440 5.81 24.51 13.73
C LEU A 440 4.57 25.40 13.77
N PRO A 441 4.38 26.31 12.80
CA PRO A 441 3.11 27.00 12.61
C PRO A 441 1.92 26.03 12.52
N LYS A 442 0.76 26.40 13.06
CA LYS A 442 -0.43 25.54 13.14
C LYS A 442 -1.07 25.23 11.78
N GLU A 443 -0.77 26.04 10.77
CA GLU A 443 -1.16 25.80 9.37
C GLU A 443 -0.44 24.61 8.71
N ILE A 444 0.66 24.11 9.31
CA ILE A 444 1.35 22.91 8.83
C ILE A 444 0.72 21.66 9.46
N SER A 445 0.14 20.80 8.62
CA SER A 445 -0.39 19.50 9.03
C SER A 445 0.76 18.56 9.45
N VAL A 446 0.54 17.67 10.41
CA VAL A 446 1.56 16.70 10.84
C VAL A 446 1.09 15.26 10.60
N SER A 447 1.97 14.41 10.10
CA SER A 447 1.65 13.01 9.86
C SER A 447 2.82 12.10 10.14
N ALA A 448 2.55 10.82 10.34
CA ALA A 448 3.60 9.82 10.49
C ALA A 448 3.13 8.43 10.13
N ILE A 449 4.04 7.65 9.56
CA ILE A 449 3.86 6.21 9.44
C ILE A 449 4.10 5.53 10.79
N SER A 450 3.37 4.43 11.05
CA SER A 450 3.57 3.65 12.27
C SER A 450 4.98 3.01 12.31
N ARG A 451 5.54 2.87 13.50
CA ARG A 451 6.92 2.40 13.67
C ARG A 451 7.04 0.88 13.52
N THR A 452 8.28 0.44 13.32
CA THR A 452 8.63 -0.99 13.33
C THR A 452 7.84 -1.78 12.27
N ILE A 453 7.67 -1.19 11.08
CA ILE A 453 6.95 -1.82 9.94
C ILE A 453 5.50 -2.16 10.35
N GLY A 454 4.89 -1.24 11.12
CA GLY A 454 3.55 -1.37 11.70
C GLY A 454 3.40 -2.36 12.85
N HIS A 455 4.46 -2.99 13.33
CA HIS A 455 4.37 -3.80 14.56
C HIS A 455 4.15 -2.93 15.80
N THR A 456 4.56 -1.66 15.77
CA THR A 456 4.17 -0.67 16.78
C THR A 456 2.81 -0.09 16.41
N PRO A 457 1.88 0.06 17.39
CA PRO A 457 0.63 0.77 17.18
C PRO A 457 0.84 2.22 16.70
N VAL A 458 -0.26 2.87 16.30
CA VAL A 458 -0.29 4.32 16.07
C VAL A 458 0.29 5.05 17.28
N ASP A 459 1.11 6.08 17.05
CA ASP A 459 1.85 6.74 18.12
C ASP A 459 0.89 7.52 19.04
N PRO A 460 0.80 7.19 20.35
CA PRO A 460 -0.11 7.89 21.27
C PRO A 460 0.23 9.37 21.45
N ALA A 461 1.41 9.83 21.02
CA ALA A 461 1.75 11.24 21.01
C ALA A 461 0.83 12.09 20.10
N PHE A 462 0.13 11.48 19.13
CA PHE A 462 -0.92 12.17 18.36
C PHE A 462 -1.97 12.82 19.27
N ALA A 463 -2.30 12.21 20.43
CA ALA A 463 -3.27 12.77 21.37
C ALA A 463 -2.83 14.10 22.01
N ARG A 464 -1.52 14.41 21.98
CA ARG A 464 -0.98 15.69 22.47
C ARG A 464 -0.88 16.77 21.39
N VAL A 465 -1.19 16.46 20.14
CA VAL A 465 -1.18 17.41 19.03
C VAL A 465 -2.56 18.06 18.89
N THR A 466 -2.65 19.38 19.07
CA THR A 466 -3.92 20.12 19.11
C THR A 466 -3.94 21.33 18.17
N GLY A 467 -5.12 21.71 17.68
CA GLY A 467 -5.30 22.91 16.85
C GLY A 467 -4.69 22.85 15.44
N ARG A 468 -4.43 21.65 14.91
CA ARG A 468 -3.95 21.43 13.53
C ARG A 468 -4.46 20.10 12.98
N GLU A 469 -4.41 19.95 11.66
CA GLU A 469 -4.62 18.67 10.98
C GLU A 469 -3.53 17.66 11.40
N LYS A 470 -3.91 16.41 11.71
CA LYS A 470 -2.95 15.36 12.08
C LYS A 470 -3.36 13.98 11.56
N TRP A 471 -2.43 13.27 10.90
CA TRP A 471 -2.76 12.08 10.11
C TRP A 471 -1.94 10.85 10.52
N ALA A 472 -2.63 9.75 10.84
CA ALA A 472 -2.00 8.47 11.10
C ALA A 472 -1.87 7.67 9.81
N ILE A 473 -0.67 7.10 9.57
CA ILE A 473 -0.40 6.30 8.37
C ILE A 473 0.03 4.87 8.77
N PRO A 474 -0.89 3.98 9.18
CA PRO A 474 -0.56 2.58 9.46
C PRO A 474 0.04 1.84 8.26
N TRP A 475 0.99 0.93 8.52
CA TRP A 475 1.48 -0.01 7.50
C TRP A 475 0.41 -1.07 7.21
N MET A 476 -0.04 -1.14 5.96
CA MET A 476 -1.00 -2.14 5.48
C MET A 476 -0.34 -3.46 5.08
N GLU A 477 0.96 -3.42 4.82
CA GLU A 477 1.85 -4.57 4.61
C GLU A 477 3.27 -4.15 4.98
N GLY A 478 4.16 -5.11 5.22
CA GLY A 478 5.55 -4.85 5.58
C GLY A 478 6.54 -5.39 4.56
N ASP A 479 7.58 -4.61 4.28
CA ASP A 479 8.65 -4.91 3.33
C ASP A 479 9.89 -5.56 3.99
N GLY A 480 9.98 -5.56 5.33
CA GLY A 480 11.10 -6.17 6.08
C GLY A 480 10.98 -7.67 6.36
N ARG A 481 10.56 -8.05 7.57
CA ARG A 481 10.59 -9.46 8.05
C ARG A 481 9.70 -10.40 7.24
N ASN A 482 8.54 -9.92 6.80
CA ASN A 482 7.57 -10.73 6.07
C ASN A 482 7.73 -10.63 4.56
N GLY A 483 8.41 -9.59 4.05
CA GLY A 483 8.68 -9.38 2.64
C GLY A 483 7.45 -9.22 1.74
N LEU A 484 7.59 -8.44 0.67
CA LEU A 484 6.53 -8.27 -0.34
C LEU A 484 6.28 -9.51 -1.22
N ALA A 485 7.04 -10.60 -1.06
CA ALA A 485 6.73 -11.88 -1.69
C ALA A 485 5.68 -12.70 -0.93
N ALA A 486 5.47 -12.45 0.37
CA ALA A 486 4.54 -13.22 1.20
C ALA A 486 3.12 -12.62 1.23
N VAL A 487 2.15 -13.46 1.59
CA VAL A 487 0.78 -13.01 1.93
C VAL A 487 0.77 -12.37 3.30
N GLN A 488 0.14 -11.20 3.43
CA GLN A 488 0.08 -10.42 4.67
C GLN A 488 -1.37 -9.98 4.95
N LEU A 489 -2.11 -10.79 5.69
CA LEU A 489 -3.48 -10.48 6.13
C LEU A 489 -3.44 -9.82 7.49
N TRP A 490 -3.80 -8.53 7.54
CA TRP A 490 -3.70 -7.68 8.73
C TRP A 490 -4.98 -6.87 8.97
N ALA A 491 -6.14 -7.38 8.57
CA ALA A 491 -7.42 -6.70 8.73
C ALA A 491 -7.69 -6.33 10.20
N SER A 492 -7.47 -7.27 11.13
CA SER A 492 -7.71 -7.06 12.57
C SER A 492 -6.79 -5.97 13.14
N ARG A 493 -5.53 -5.97 12.69
CA ARG A 493 -4.51 -4.98 13.04
C ARG A 493 -4.88 -3.59 12.51
N THR A 494 -5.34 -3.50 11.27
CA THR A 494 -5.80 -2.25 10.65
C THR A 494 -6.99 -1.66 11.41
N ARG A 495 -7.96 -2.48 11.84
CA ARG A 495 -9.06 -2.00 12.71
C ARG A 495 -8.53 -1.37 13.98
N LYS A 496 -7.57 -2.02 14.65
CA LYS A 496 -6.95 -1.45 15.85
C LYS A 496 -6.24 -0.13 15.57
N ASP A 497 -5.47 -0.05 14.49
CA ASP A 497 -4.76 1.18 14.12
C ASP A 497 -5.73 2.32 13.83
N ALA A 498 -6.86 2.05 13.16
CA ALA A 498 -7.91 3.03 12.92
C ALA A 498 -8.63 3.46 14.21
N ALA A 499 -8.89 2.53 15.13
CA ALA A 499 -9.46 2.84 16.44
C ALA A 499 -8.52 3.73 17.28
N ASP A 500 -7.22 3.44 17.27
CA ASP A 500 -6.22 4.25 17.96
C ASP A 500 -6.10 5.65 17.35
N ALA A 501 -6.06 5.75 16.02
CA ALA A 501 -6.02 7.04 15.33
C ALA A 501 -7.24 7.91 15.69
N LEU A 502 -8.44 7.32 15.73
CA LEU A 502 -9.66 8.02 16.11
C LEU A 502 -9.60 8.46 17.58
N ALA A 503 -9.20 7.55 18.47
CA ALA A 503 -9.07 7.83 19.91
C ALA A 503 -8.04 8.92 20.22
N TYR A 504 -6.99 9.06 19.40
CA TYR A 504 -5.98 10.13 19.52
C TYR A 504 -6.37 11.42 18.80
N GLY A 505 -7.59 11.49 18.26
CA GLY A 505 -8.15 12.66 17.60
C GLY A 505 -7.49 12.97 16.25
N CYS A 506 -6.93 11.98 15.56
CA CYS A 506 -6.41 12.17 14.21
C CYS A 506 -7.53 12.59 13.26
N THR A 507 -7.26 13.60 12.44
CA THR A 507 -8.19 14.06 11.40
C THR A 507 -8.00 13.30 10.08
N GLY A 508 -6.89 12.59 9.92
CA GLY A 508 -6.57 11.79 8.75
C GLY A 508 -6.17 10.35 9.07
N LEU A 509 -6.59 9.42 8.22
CA LEU A 509 -6.26 8.00 8.27
C LEU A 509 -5.85 7.51 6.87
N MET A 510 -4.58 7.16 6.68
CA MET A 510 -4.07 6.66 5.40
C MET A 510 -3.36 5.32 5.56
N GLY A 511 -3.39 4.46 4.55
CA GLY A 511 -2.69 3.17 4.57
C GLY A 511 -1.41 3.19 3.73
N LEU A 512 -0.25 2.93 4.33
CA LEU A 512 1.00 2.72 3.59
C LEU A 512 0.99 1.35 2.90
N GLN A 513 1.22 1.31 1.58
CA GLN A 513 1.13 0.07 0.79
C GLN A 513 1.97 0.10 -0.50
N TRP A 514 2.26 -1.09 -1.04
CA TRP A 514 2.94 -1.33 -2.31
C TRP A 514 2.07 -2.12 -3.32
N ARG A 515 1.32 -3.12 -2.85
CA ARG A 515 0.55 -4.06 -3.67
C ARG A 515 -0.96 -3.81 -3.57
N THR A 516 -1.68 -3.99 -4.67
CA THR A 516 -3.11 -3.62 -4.76
C THR A 516 -4.07 -4.77 -4.45
N ARG A 517 -4.14 -5.82 -5.29
CA ARG A 517 -5.17 -6.89 -5.17
C ARG A 517 -4.99 -7.76 -3.93
N ILE A 518 -3.75 -8.14 -3.59
CA ILE A 518 -3.47 -8.98 -2.42
C ILE A 518 -3.77 -8.27 -1.09
N LEU A 519 -3.76 -6.93 -1.08
CA LEU A 519 -4.13 -6.11 0.08
C LEU A 519 -5.59 -5.71 0.12
N ALA A 520 -6.43 -6.27 -0.75
CA ALA A 520 -7.86 -5.94 -0.78
C ALA A 520 -8.53 -6.02 0.62
N PRO A 521 -8.27 -7.03 1.48
CA PRO A 521 -8.84 -7.07 2.82
C PRO A 521 -8.41 -5.88 3.68
N ASN A 522 -7.10 -5.64 3.73
CA ASN A 522 -6.49 -4.62 4.58
C ASN A 522 -7.00 -3.21 4.19
N ILE A 523 -7.00 -2.88 2.89
CA ILE A 523 -7.46 -1.56 2.40
C ILE A 523 -8.97 -1.39 2.58
N ALA A 524 -9.78 -2.44 2.37
CA ALA A 524 -11.24 -2.36 2.56
C ALA A 524 -11.60 -2.06 4.01
N VAL A 525 -10.95 -2.72 4.97
CA VAL A 525 -11.13 -2.44 6.40
C VAL A 525 -10.70 -1.02 6.76
N LEU A 526 -9.60 -0.52 6.21
CA LEU A 526 -9.18 0.87 6.42
C LEU A 526 -10.26 1.85 5.96
N ALA A 527 -10.84 1.61 4.78
CA ALA A 527 -11.91 2.43 4.22
C ALA A 527 -13.17 2.40 5.09
N GLN A 528 -13.61 1.20 5.51
CA GLN A 528 -14.77 1.04 6.40
C GLN A 528 -14.55 1.73 7.75
N ALA A 529 -13.38 1.56 8.36
CA ALA A 529 -13.03 2.16 9.65
C ALA A 529 -12.90 3.68 9.59
N GLY A 530 -12.75 4.25 8.38
CA GLY A 530 -12.83 5.68 8.12
C GLY A 530 -14.24 6.27 8.25
N TRP A 531 -15.28 5.43 8.26
CA TRP A 531 -16.69 5.82 8.25
C TRP A 531 -17.48 5.31 9.44
N ASP A 532 -17.26 4.07 9.87
CA ASP A 532 -17.92 3.51 11.04
C ASP A 532 -17.03 2.49 11.76
N GLN A 533 -17.03 2.58 13.08
CA GLN A 533 -16.34 1.64 13.95
C GLN A 533 -17.27 0.96 14.96
N LYS A 534 -18.50 1.47 15.16
CA LYS A 534 -19.40 0.98 16.22
C LYS A 534 -19.71 -0.51 16.15
N PRO A 535 -19.89 -1.14 14.96
CA PRO A 535 -20.25 -2.56 14.89
C PRO A 535 -19.19 -3.51 15.43
N TRP A 536 -17.92 -3.09 15.50
CA TRP A 536 -16.78 -3.96 15.82
C TRP A 536 -15.81 -3.37 16.84
N ASN A 537 -15.95 -2.09 17.20
CA ASN A 537 -15.15 -1.41 18.21
C ASN A 537 -16.02 -1.15 19.46
N PRO A 538 -15.85 -1.95 20.54
CA PRO A 538 -16.64 -1.79 21.76
C PRO A 538 -16.40 -0.45 22.47
N ASP A 539 -15.29 0.23 22.18
CA ASP A 539 -14.96 1.53 22.76
C ASP A 539 -15.46 2.72 21.92
N ALA A 540 -16.11 2.49 20.76
CA ALA A 540 -16.53 3.54 19.83
C ALA A 540 -17.54 4.55 20.41
N THR A 541 -18.24 4.18 21.50
CA THR A 541 -19.25 5.02 22.17
C THR A 541 -18.73 5.72 23.43
N LYS A 542 -17.51 5.42 23.88
CA LYS A 542 -16.92 6.06 25.06
C LYS A 542 -16.49 7.48 24.69
N ALA A 543 -17.22 8.47 25.21
CA ALA A 543 -16.87 9.88 25.05
C ALA A 543 -15.52 10.16 25.71
N ALA A 544 -14.68 10.92 25.00
CA ALA A 544 -13.31 11.34 25.33
C ALA A 544 -12.17 10.37 24.99
N ALA A 545 -11.17 10.94 24.32
CA ALA A 545 -9.86 10.35 24.10
C ALA A 545 -9.37 9.72 25.41
N PRO A 546 -8.95 8.44 25.43
CA PRO A 546 -8.25 7.92 26.58
C PRO A 546 -7.09 8.88 26.86
N LYS A 547 -7.04 9.40 28.10
CA LYS A 547 -5.85 10.09 28.62
C LYS A 547 -4.68 9.23 28.18
N PRO A 548 -3.70 9.78 27.42
CA PRO A 548 -2.65 8.96 26.84
C PRO A 548 -2.12 8.09 27.96
N PRO A 549 -2.11 6.75 27.81
CA PRO A 549 -1.55 5.92 28.87
C PRO A 549 -0.17 6.49 29.12
N ALA A 550 0.08 6.93 30.36
CA ALA A 550 1.44 7.23 30.76
C ALA A 550 2.28 6.05 30.27
N PRO A 551 3.43 6.29 29.61
CA PRO A 551 4.24 5.21 29.04
C PRO A 551 4.27 4.09 30.08
N PRO A 552 3.89 2.85 29.71
CA PRO A 552 3.55 1.82 30.67
C PRO A 552 4.64 1.79 31.74
N LYS A 553 4.25 2.11 32.98
CA LYS A 553 5.13 2.07 34.16
C LYS A 553 5.35 0.59 34.54
N ALA A 554 5.79 -0.20 33.57
CA ALA A 554 6.21 -1.57 33.77
C ALA A 554 7.65 -1.53 34.25
N GLU A 555 7.86 -2.10 35.43
CA GLU A 555 9.18 -2.29 35.98
C GLU A 555 9.92 -3.41 35.23
N GLY A 556 11.20 -3.20 34.96
CA GLY A 556 12.07 -4.18 34.29
C GLY A 556 12.69 -3.67 32.98
N PRO A 557 13.20 -4.59 32.15
CA PRO A 557 13.87 -4.26 30.91
C PRO A 557 12.91 -3.83 29.80
N LEU A 558 13.33 -2.83 29.01
CA LEU A 558 12.64 -2.35 27.82
C LEU A 558 13.05 -3.18 26.59
N GLY A 559 12.46 -4.37 26.47
CA GLY A 559 12.75 -5.33 25.39
C GLY A 559 14.00 -6.18 25.66
N GLY A 560 14.70 -6.56 24.60
CA GLY A 560 15.90 -7.40 24.69
C GLY A 560 15.69 -8.89 24.56
N ASN A 561 16.77 -9.55 24.20
CA ASN A 561 16.98 -10.98 24.29
C ASN A 561 17.99 -11.26 25.42
N VAL A 562 18.02 -12.50 25.88
CA VAL A 562 18.98 -12.96 26.88
C VAL A 562 19.98 -13.91 26.24
N ALA A 563 21.23 -13.86 26.69
CA ALA A 563 22.25 -14.84 26.36
C ALA A 563 22.81 -15.40 27.66
N ASN A 564 23.01 -16.72 27.68
CA ASN A 564 23.60 -17.45 28.80
C ASN A 564 24.69 -18.37 28.22
N TYR A 565 25.86 -18.36 28.85
CA TYR A 565 27.04 -19.13 28.49
C TYR A 565 27.58 -19.82 29.74
N ALA A 566 26.73 -20.69 30.30
CA ALA A 566 27.03 -21.50 31.47
C ALA A 566 28.34 -22.30 31.29
N GLY A 567 29.11 -22.42 32.37
CA GLY A 567 30.39 -23.14 32.39
C GLY A 567 31.60 -22.36 31.84
N GLN A 568 31.39 -21.18 31.26
CA GLN A 568 32.49 -20.35 30.75
C GLN A 568 33.23 -19.63 31.90
N ALA A 569 34.55 -19.79 32.00
CA ALA A 569 35.38 -19.02 32.93
C ALA A 569 35.35 -17.52 32.57
N ILE A 570 35.16 -16.65 33.56
CA ILE A 570 35.15 -15.19 33.38
C ILE A 570 36.38 -14.59 34.06
N ALA A 571 37.28 -13.99 33.28
CA ALA A 571 38.45 -13.33 33.83
C ALA A 571 38.08 -12.04 34.59
N LYS A 572 38.99 -11.59 35.49
CA LYS A 572 38.87 -10.34 36.26
C LYS A 572 37.68 -10.30 37.23
N THR A 573 37.21 -11.45 37.69
CA THR A 573 36.19 -11.57 38.74
C THR A 573 36.33 -12.91 39.43
N ASP A 574 35.95 -12.97 40.70
CA ASP A 574 35.72 -14.23 41.43
C ASP A 574 34.23 -14.64 41.42
N ASP A 575 33.40 -13.88 40.69
CA ASP A 575 31.94 -14.05 40.63
C ASP A 575 31.43 -14.38 39.23
N ASP A 576 32.08 -15.35 38.59
CA ASP A 576 31.76 -15.81 37.24
C ASP A 576 30.26 -15.96 36.95
N PRO A 577 29.43 -16.58 37.83
CA PRO A 577 28.02 -16.83 37.48
C PRO A 577 27.21 -15.56 37.20
N LEU A 578 27.58 -14.41 37.78
CA LEU A 578 26.93 -13.12 37.51
C LEU A 578 27.25 -12.59 36.09
N TYR A 579 28.43 -12.92 35.56
CA TYR A 579 28.87 -12.48 34.24
C TYR A 579 28.69 -13.55 33.15
N ARG A 580 28.14 -14.72 33.48
CA ARG A 580 27.78 -15.79 32.54
C ARG A 580 26.45 -15.58 31.83
N SER A 581 25.74 -14.49 32.15
CA SER A 581 24.54 -14.08 31.46
C SER A 581 24.58 -12.59 31.10
N CYS A 582 23.85 -12.23 30.05
CA CYS A 582 23.63 -10.83 29.71
C CYS A 582 22.27 -10.63 29.03
N ARG A 583 21.73 -9.42 29.17
CA ARG A 583 20.67 -8.92 28.29
C ARG A 583 21.30 -8.12 27.16
N TYR A 584 20.79 -8.28 25.94
CA TYR A 584 21.23 -7.54 24.75
C TYR A 584 20.03 -7.17 23.86
N ASN A 585 20.20 -6.24 22.91
CA ASN A 585 19.13 -5.76 22.02
C ASN A 585 17.92 -5.10 22.73
N PHE A 586 18.19 -4.32 23.77
CA PHE A 586 17.19 -3.67 24.62
C PHE A 586 17.40 -2.16 24.65
N ALA A 587 16.33 -1.42 24.93
CA ALA A 587 16.38 0.04 24.98
C ALA A 587 16.84 0.59 26.34
N GLY A 588 16.79 -0.22 27.40
CA GLY A 588 17.14 0.21 28.75
C GLY A 588 16.41 -0.56 29.86
N TYR A 589 16.48 -0.05 31.08
CA TYR A 589 15.77 -0.53 32.27
C TYR A 589 14.94 0.59 32.91
N ARG A 590 13.83 0.20 33.54
CA ARG A 590 13.01 1.03 34.43
C ARG A 590 12.88 0.33 35.77
N LEU A 591 13.51 0.89 36.82
CA LEU A 591 13.53 0.27 38.14
C LEU A 591 12.78 1.16 39.13
N LYS A 592 11.81 0.63 39.88
CA LYS A 592 11.23 1.36 41.01
C LYS A 592 12.25 1.42 42.13
N VAL A 593 12.50 2.63 42.59
CA VAL A 593 13.36 2.93 43.74
C VAL A 593 12.70 4.09 44.50
N PRO A 594 12.85 4.21 45.83
CA PRO A 594 12.44 5.41 46.54
C PRO A 594 13.05 6.69 45.93
N ASN A 595 12.46 7.85 46.19
CA ASN A 595 13.13 9.11 45.83
C ASN A 595 14.40 9.27 46.67
N GLY A 596 15.51 9.65 46.04
CA GLY A 596 16.80 9.74 46.71
C GLY A 596 17.98 9.75 45.74
N THR A 597 19.17 9.75 46.31
CA THR A 597 20.44 9.64 45.57
C THR A 597 20.99 8.23 45.72
N TYR A 598 21.40 7.64 44.60
CA TYR A 598 21.86 6.26 44.54
C TYR A 598 23.25 6.14 43.93
N ARG A 599 24.02 5.19 44.48
CA ARG A 599 25.15 4.58 43.81
C ARG A 599 24.62 3.52 42.83
N VAL A 600 24.91 3.67 41.55
CA VAL A 600 24.49 2.73 40.49
C VAL A 600 25.73 2.10 39.85
N THR A 601 25.82 0.79 39.86
CA THR A 601 26.88 0.02 39.18
C THR A 601 26.29 -0.74 38.00
N LEU A 602 26.84 -0.54 36.81
CA LEU A 602 26.54 -1.29 35.61
C LEU A 602 27.68 -2.28 35.34
N LYS A 603 27.33 -3.56 35.21
CA LYS A 603 28.27 -4.68 35.08
C LYS A 603 28.21 -5.27 33.68
N PHE A 604 29.36 -5.58 33.10
CA PHE A 604 29.52 -5.95 31.69
C PHE A 604 30.46 -7.14 31.52
N CYS A 605 30.22 -7.90 30.45
CA CYS A 605 31.10 -8.93 29.92
C CYS A 605 30.85 -9.00 28.40
N GLU A 606 31.90 -9.15 27.57
CA GLU A 606 31.75 -9.40 26.14
C GLU A 606 31.69 -10.92 25.88
N PRO A 607 30.54 -11.47 25.46
CA PRO A 607 30.40 -12.92 25.32
C PRO A 607 30.64 -13.44 23.91
N HIS A 608 30.71 -12.58 22.89
CA HIS A 608 30.58 -12.99 21.49
C HIS A 608 31.77 -12.59 20.62
N PHE A 609 32.15 -11.32 20.62
CA PHE A 609 33.15 -10.80 19.69
C PHE A 609 34.57 -11.05 20.18
N ASP A 610 35.45 -11.41 19.24
CA ASP A 610 36.89 -11.66 19.45
C ASP A 610 37.77 -10.46 19.03
N ALA A 611 37.18 -9.27 18.84
CA ALA A 611 37.89 -8.08 18.40
C ALA A 611 37.19 -6.78 18.86
N ALA A 612 38.00 -5.73 19.04
CA ALA A 612 37.52 -4.36 19.27
C ALA A 612 36.78 -3.80 18.05
N GLY A 613 35.99 -2.75 18.27
CA GLY A 613 35.18 -2.05 17.29
C GLY A 613 33.90 -2.77 16.87
N LYS A 614 33.60 -3.95 17.42
CA LYS A 614 32.47 -4.79 16.99
C LYS A 614 31.17 -4.53 17.77
N ARG A 615 31.26 -4.05 19.00
CA ARG A 615 30.09 -3.70 19.84
C ARG A 615 30.37 -2.43 20.61
N ILE A 616 29.65 -1.36 20.26
CA ILE A 616 29.85 -0.03 20.85
C ILE A 616 28.48 0.54 21.25
N GLY A 617 28.35 1.00 22.50
CA GLY A 617 27.12 1.65 22.99
C GLY A 617 27.36 2.76 24.01
N ASP A 618 26.40 3.67 24.10
CA ASP A 618 26.34 4.67 25.16
C ASP A 618 25.30 4.24 26.20
N PHE A 619 25.55 4.56 27.47
CA PHE A 619 24.66 4.28 28.58
C PHE A 619 24.34 5.58 29.32
N LYS A 620 23.06 5.79 29.58
CA LYS A 620 22.54 6.96 30.28
C LYS A 620 21.89 6.56 31.59
N LEU A 621 22.06 7.38 32.60
CA LEU A 621 21.34 7.31 33.87
C LEU A 621 20.54 8.60 34.05
N GLN A 622 19.23 8.47 34.28
CA GLN A 622 18.31 9.61 34.45
C GLN A 622 18.41 10.65 33.31
N GLY A 623 18.56 10.16 32.07
CA GLY A 623 18.69 11.00 30.87
C GLY A 623 20.10 11.55 30.58
N LYS A 624 21.02 11.50 31.56
CA LYS A 624 22.42 11.93 31.39
C LYS A 624 23.27 10.78 30.86
N THR A 625 24.03 11.00 29.78
CA THR A 625 25.05 10.04 29.32
C THR A 625 26.15 9.93 30.36
N VAL A 626 26.34 8.73 30.91
CA VAL A 626 27.36 8.44 31.93
C VAL A 626 28.46 7.52 31.40
N ILE A 627 28.20 6.81 30.30
CA ILE A 627 29.18 6.04 29.55
C ILE A 627 28.99 6.36 28.07
N GLU A 628 30.03 6.84 27.39
CA GLU A 628 30.02 7.10 25.94
C GLU A 628 30.95 6.12 25.21
N LYS A 629 30.50 5.58 24.06
CA LYS A 629 31.25 4.70 23.16
C LYS A 629 31.93 3.51 23.87
N LEU A 630 31.23 2.86 24.81
CA LEU A 630 31.78 1.68 25.49
C LEU A 630 31.92 0.53 24.51
N ASP A 631 33.15 0.06 24.37
CA ASP A 631 33.52 -1.22 23.77
C ASP A 631 34.08 -2.12 24.87
N ILE A 632 33.31 -3.16 25.24
CA ILE A 632 33.68 -4.05 26.35
C ILE A 632 34.94 -4.85 25.99
N PHE A 633 35.04 -5.34 24.73
CA PHE A 633 36.21 -6.10 24.28
C PHE A 633 37.47 -5.25 24.33
N ALA A 634 37.40 -4.00 23.85
CA ALA A 634 38.55 -3.10 23.87
C ALA A 634 39.03 -2.78 25.30
N ARG A 635 38.13 -2.84 26.30
CA ARG A 635 38.46 -2.52 27.70
C ARG A 635 38.99 -3.72 28.48
N VAL A 636 38.40 -4.90 28.29
CA VAL A 636 38.70 -6.07 29.13
C VAL A 636 38.92 -7.37 28.37
N GLY A 637 38.66 -7.42 27.06
CA GLY A 637 38.69 -8.64 26.25
C GLY A 637 37.37 -9.42 26.31
N LYS A 638 37.35 -10.58 25.64
CA LYS A 638 36.21 -11.52 25.67
C LYS A 638 36.20 -12.31 26.97
N PHE A 639 35.01 -12.59 27.51
CA PHE A 639 34.83 -13.32 28.76
C PHE A 639 35.64 -12.76 29.94
N ALA A 640 35.64 -11.43 30.08
CA ALA A 640 36.23 -10.73 31.22
C ALA A 640 35.22 -9.73 31.79
N ALA A 641 35.18 -9.61 33.12
CA ALA A 641 34.28 -8.72 33.83
C ALA A 641 34.73 -7.25 33.72
N LEU A 642 33.75 -6.34 33.62
CA LEU A 642 33.94 -4.90 33.68
C LEU A 642 32.81 -4.26 34.49
N ASP A 643 33.16 -3.52 35.53
CA ASP A 643 32.23 -2.77 36.37
C ASP A 643 32.43 -1.26 36.22
N LEU A 644 31.33 -0.52 36.09
CA LEU A 644 31.33 0.94 36.03
C LEU A 644 30.30 1.49 37.03
N THR A 645 30.78 2.26 38.01
CA THR A 645 30.01 2.74 39.16
C THR A 645 29.82 4.26 39.15
N PHE A 646 28.61 4.71 39.49
CA PHE A 646 28.19 6.11 39.48
C PHE A 646 27.57 6.48 40.84
N PRO A 647 28.23 7.30 41.70
CA PRO A 647 27.82 7.49 43.10
C PRO A 647 26.62 8.41 43.33
N ASP A 648 26.30 9.31 42.39
CA ASP A 648 25.38 10.45 42.64
C ASP A 648 24.17 10.48 41.70
N VAL A 649 23.46 9.37 41.55
CA VAL A 649 22.30 9.27 40.64
C VAL A 649 21.02 9.67 41.36
N LYS A 650 20.54 10.89 41.08
CA LYS A 650 19.32 11.45 41.70
C LYS A 650 18.04 10.93 41.04
N VAL A 651 17.13 10.41 41.84
CA VAL A 651 15.78 9.96 41.44
C VAL A 651 14.73 10.78 42.20
N ALA A 652 13.86 11.48 41.46
CA ALA A 652 12.88 12.41 42.01
C ALA A 652 11.41 11.94 41.83
N ASP A 653 11.18 10.89 41.05
CA ASP A 653 9.84 10.43 40.67
C ASP A 653 9.59 8.93 40.90
N GLY A 654 10.43 8.29 41.70
CA GLY A 654 10.34 6.89 42.08
C GLY A 654 10.86 5.91 41.03
N TRP A 655 11.48 6.41 39.96
CA TRP A 655 11.93 5.61 38.82
C TRP A 655 13.37 5.92 38.43
N LEU A 656 14.25 4.95 38.66
CA LEU A 656 15.59 4.96 38.07
C LEU A 656 15.52 4.51 36.61
N ARG A 657 16.00 5.38 35.71
CA ARG A 657 16.04 5.14 34.27
C ARG A 657 17.46 4.87 33.82
N ILE A 658 17.64 3.74 33.15
CA ILE A 658 18.85 3.38 32.43
C ILE A 658 18.47 3.33 30.96
N ASP A 659 19.09 4.15 30.11
CA ASP A 659 18.81 4.16 28.66
C ASP A 659 20.08 3.81 27.87
N ILE A 660 19.91 3.08 26.78
CA ILE A 660 21.03 2.55 25.98
C ILE A 660 20.91 3.04 24.55
N VAL A 661 22.03 3.54 24.01
CA VAL A 661 22.13 3.95 22.61
C VAL A 661 23.16 3.07 21.92
N ALA A 662 22.69 2.17 21.06
CA ALA A 662 23.56 1.34 20.23
C ALA A 662 24.24 2.20 19.15
N ARG A 663 25.57 2.14 19.05
CA ARG A 663 26.36 2.77 17.97
C ARG A 663 26.82 1.75 16.94
N VAL A 664 27.35 0.62 17.40
CA VAL A 664 27.78 -0.51 16.56
C VAL A 664 27.29 -1.80 17.20
N SER A 665 26.56 -2.62 16.43
CA SER A 665 25.95 -3.87 16.91
C SER A 665 25.02 -3.66 18.12
N LEU A 666 24.85 -4.69 18.96
CA LEU A 666 23.87 -4.76 20.05
C LEU A 666 24.57 -4.70 21.42
N PRO A 667 24.51 -3.57 22.16
CA PRO A 667 25.07 -3.46 23.51
C PRO A 667 24.45 -4.49 24.46
N CYS A 668 25.20 -4.86 25.50
CA CYS A 668 24.77 -5.81 26.52
C CYS A 668 25.08 -5.32 27.95
N ILE A 669 24.34 -5.82 28.94
CA ILE A 669 24.59 -5.65 30.39
C ILE A 669 24.46 -7.02 31.04
N SER A 670 25.40 -7.37 31.93
CA SER A 670 25.39 -8.60 32.73
C SER A 670 24.80 -8.41 34.12
N GLY A 671 24.91 -7.22 34.71
CA GLY A 671 24.34 -6.93 36.02
C GLY A 671 24.09 -5.45 36.26
N ILE A 672 23.14 -5.16 37.15
CA ILE A 672 22.85 -3.82 37.65
C ILE A 672 22.80 -3.88 39.17
N ALA A 673 23.48 -2.97 39.86
CA ALA A 673 23.31 -2.74 41.29
C ALA A 673 22.93 -1.29 41.55
N VAL A 674 21.94 -1.07 42.42
CA VAL A 674 21.43 0.24 42.83
C VAL A 674 21.40 0.27 44.35
N GLU A 675 22.17 1.16 44.97
CA GLU A 675 22.38 1.19 46.42
C GLU A 675 22.22 2.62 46.94
N GLY A 676 21.41 2.80 47.98
CA GLY A 676 21.12 4.07 48.63
C GLY A 676 20.78 3.85 50.11
N LYS A 677 20.50 4.94 50.84
CA LYS A 677 20.22 4.87 52.29
C LYS A 677 19.02 3.96 52.57
N GLY A 678 19.27 2.79 53.18
CA GLY A 678 18.23 1.80 53.51
C GLY A 678 17.61 1.08 52.30
N PHE A 679 18.20 1.19 51.10
CA PHE A 679 17.67 0.56 49.88
C PHE A 679 18.79 -0.05 49.04
N ALA A 680 18.65 -1.33 48.70
CA ALA A 680 19.50 -2.01 47.73
C ALA A 680 18.64 -2.79 46.74
N ARG A 681 18.98 -2.68 45.45
CA ARG A 681 18.34 -3.43 44.37
C ARG A 681 19.37 -3.88 43.35
N LYS A 682 19.52 -5.18 43.19
CA LYS A 682 20.49 -5.80 42.28
C LYS A 682 19.79 -6.77 41.32
N ILE A 683 20.21 -6.80 40.05
CA ILE A 683 19.57 -7.55 38.95
C ILE A 683 20.63 -8.31 38.16
N ASN A 684 20.50 -9.63 38.08
CA ASN A 684 21.35 -10.49 37.25
C ASN A 684 20.81 -10.47 35.81
N CYS A 685 21.30 -9.55 34.98
CA CYS A 685 20.67 -9.22 33.69
C CYS A 685 20.78 -10.38 32.70
N GLY A 686 19.64 -10.88 32.24
CA GLY A 686 19.53 -12.07 31.39
C GLY A 686 19.67 -13.42 32.11
N GLY A 687 19.84 -13.42 33.44
CA GLY A 687 20.05 -14.61 34.25
C GLY A 687 18.97 -14.83 35.34
N PRO A 688 18.96 -16.02 35.96
CA PRO A 688 18.12 -16.31 37.12
C PRO A 688 18.58 -15.54 38.37
N ALA A 689 17.84 -15.65 39.47
CA ALA A 689 18.26 -15.09 40.75
C ALA A 689 19.59 -15.73 41.17
N TYR A 690 20.50 -14.93 41.69
CA TYR A 690 21.85 -15.34 42.04
C TYR A 690 22.41 -14.47 43.17
N LYS A 691 22.76 -15.08 44.31
CA LYS A 691 23.11 -14.35 45.55
C LYS A 691 22.03 -13.30 45.89
N ASP A 692 22.43 -12.05 46.15
CA ASP A 692 21.55 -10.91 46.40
C ASP A 692 21.03 -10.24 45.11
N TYR A 693 21.39 -10.75 43.93
CA TYR A 693 20.85 -10.31 42.65
C TYR A 693 19.53 -11.04 42.36
N LYS A 694 18.48 -10.27 42.16
CA LYS A 694 17.19 -10.80 41.70
C LYS A 694 17.32 -11.27 40.25
N ALA A 695 16.53 -12.29 39.90
CA ALA A 695 16.38 -12.71 38.51
C ALA A 695 15.99 -11.53 37.64
N ASP A 696 16.53 -11.46 36.42
CA ASP A 696 16.06 -10.47 35.47
C ASP A 696 14.58 -10.72 35.17
N ALA A 697 13.78 -9.66 35.19
CA ALA A 697 12.40 -9.79 34.79
C ALA A 697 12.36 -10.28 33.32
N PRO A 698 11.40 -11.16 32.96
CA PRO A 698 11.15 -11.43 31.55
C PRO A 698 10.97 -10.06 30.87
N ALA A 699 11.51 -9.89 29.65
CA ALA A 699 11.19 -8.70 28.87
C ALA A 699 9.69 -8.51 28.96
N ALA A 700 9.21 -7.31 29.32
CA ALA A 700 7.78 -7.00 29.19
C ALA A 700 7.40 -7.56 27.82
N PRO A 701 6.51 -8.57 27.75
CA PRO A 701 6.44 -9.38 26.57
C PRO A 701 6.20 -8.40 25.42
N ALA A 702 7.09 -8.41 24.42
CA ALA A 702 6.60 -8.09 23.09
C ALA A 702 5.40 -9.02 22.96
N ARG A 703 4.17 -8.47 22.97
CA ARG A 703 2.93 -9.26 23.00
C ARG A 703 2.99 -10.27 21.86
N ARG A 704 3.59 -11.42 22.11
CA ARG A 704 3.79 -12.54 21.21
C ARG A 704 2.75 -13.52 21.70
N GLY A 705 1.61 -13.51 21.02
CA GLY A 705 0.51 -14.43 21.32
C GLY A 705 -0.85 -13.77 21.39
N GLN A 706 -0.95 -12.51 21.83
CA GLN A 706 -2.20 -11.74 21.73
C GLN A 706 -2.13 -10.83 20.51
N SER A 707 -2.97 -11.12 19.51
CA SER A 707 -3.19 -10.20 18.40
C SER A 707 -3.58 -8.84 18.99
N ARG A 708 -2.86 -7.78 18.63
CA ARG A 708 -3.30 -6.41 18.91
C ARG A 708 -4.57 -6.04 18.14
N GLY A 709 -5.05 -6.91 17.26
CA GLY A 709 -6.17 -6.64 16.39
C GLY A 709 -7.51 -6.65 17.11
N LEU A 710 -8.49 -6.06 16.45
CA LEU A 710 -9.90 -6.12 16.82
C LEU A 710 -10.62 -7.23 16.02
N PRO A 711 -11.83 -7.66 16.42
CA PRO A 711 -12.61 -8.66 15.68
C PRO A 711 -12.74 -8.31 14.20
N VAL A 712 -12.88 -9.32 13.33
CA VAL A 712 -12.97 -9.19 11.85
C VAL A 712 -13.89 -10.23 11.20
N ASP A 713 -14.62 -10.98 12.00
CA ASP A 713 -15.56 -12.01 11.56
C ASP A 713 -16.69 -11.42 10.71
N ASP A 714 -17.27 -10.28 11.13
CA ASP A 714 -18.25 -9.52 10.35
C ASP A 714 -17.69 -9.09 8.98
N PHE A 715 -16.45 -8.58 8.97
CA PHE A 715 -15.79 -8.15 7.74
C PHE A 715 -15.55 -9.33 6.80
N TYR A 716 -14.92 -10.40 7.28
CA TYR A 716 -14.63 -11.55 6.44
C TYR A 716 -15.91 -12.29 6.03
N GLY A 717 -16.99 -12.22 6.81
CA GLY A 717 -18.32 -12.69 6.45
C GLY A 717 -18.86 -11.99 5.20
N ASP A 718 -18.96 -10.66 5.23
CA ASP A 718 -19.40 -9.85 4.07
C ASP A 718 -18.45 -9.99 2.87
N TRP A 719 -17.15 -9.97 3.13
CA TRP A 719 -16.10 -10.06 2.12
C TRP A 719 -16.12 -11.41 1.40
N ALA A 720 -16.19 -12.53 2.14
CA ALA A 720 -16.25 -13.86 1.57
C ALA A 720 -17.58 -14.09 0.82
N HIS A 721 -18.69 -13.60 1.37
CA HIS A 721 -19.99 -13.65 0.70
C HIS A 721 -19.94 -12.96 -0.67
N THR A 722 -19.35 -11.76 -0.71
CA THR A 722 -19.25 -10.98 -1.96
C THR A 722 -18.25 -11.59 -2.95
N LEU A 723 -17.10 -12.08 -2.50
CA LEU A 723 -16.08 -12.61 -3.41
C LEU A 723 -16.38 -14.02 -3.90
N PHE A 724 -16.91 -14.89 -3.04
CA PHE A 724 -16.97 -16.33 -3.27
C PHE A 724 -18.41 -16.87 -3.40
N GLY A 725 -19.41 -16.04 -3.14
CA GLY A 725 -20.82 -16.43 -3.11
C GLY A 725 -21.25 -17.02 -1.77
N ALA A 726 -22.57 -17.05 -1.55
CA ALA A 726 -23.19 -17.46 -0.29
C ALA A 726 -22.80 -18.88 0.15
N GLU A 727 -22.67 -19.80 -0.80
CA GLU A 727 -22.57 -21.26 -0.55
C GLU A 727 -21.32 -21.68 0.21
N VAL A 728 -20.27 -20.86 0.15
CA VAL A 728 -18.99 -21.11 0.84
C VAL A 728 -18.59 -19.96 1.76
N ALA A 729 -19.39 -18.89 1.82
CA ALA A 729 -19.04 -17.64 2.48
C ALA A 729 -18.65 -17.85 3.95
N LYS A 730 -19.49 -18.57 4.71
CA LYS A 730 -19.30 -18.84 6.13
C LYS A 730 -18.01 -19.62 6.39
N ASP A 731 -17.79 -20.70 5.64
CA ASP A 731 -16.61 -21.57 5.81
C ASP A 731 -15.32 -20.83 5.41
N ALA A 732 -15.35 -20.11 4.30
CA ALA A 732 -14.21 -19.29 3.87
C ALA A 732 -13.93 -18.17 4.87
N ALA A 733 -14.94 -17.45 5.36
CA ALA A 733 -14.78 -16.40 6.36
C ALA A 733 -14.15 -16.92 7.66
N ALA A 734 -14.54 -18.11 8.11
CA ALA A 734 -13.94 -18.76 9.27
C ALA A 734 -12.45 -19.04 9.07
N ILE A 735 -12.06 -19.52 7.88
CA ILE A 735 -10.64 -19.74 7.52
C ILE A 735 -9.87 -18.41 7.54
N PHE A 736 -10.37 -17.38 6.85
CA PHE A 736 -9.68 -16.09 6.76
C PHE A 736 -9.55 -15.39 8.12
N THR A 737 -10.62 -15.41 8.93
CA THR A 737 -10.60 -14.89 10.31
C THR A 737 -9.56 -15.61 11.16
N ARG A 738 -9.47 -16.93 11.06
CA ARG A 738 -8.52 -17.74 11.84
C ARG A 738 -7.06 -17.42 11.51
N ILE A 739 -6.76 -17.15 10.23
CA ILE A 739 -5.39 -16.91 9.76
C ILE A 739 -5.00 -15.42 9.73
N ASP A 740 -5.93 -14.47 9.88
CA ASP A 740 -5.62 -13.04 9.93
C ASP A 740 -4.64 -12.72 11.08
N GLY A 741 -3.56 -12.01 10.75
CA GLY A 741 -2.43 -11.77 11.67
C GLY A 741 -1.61 -13.01 12.04
N ARG A 742 -1.96 -14.20 11.54
CA ARG A 742 -1.38 -15.51 11.88
C ARG A 742 -0.92 -16.33 10.68
N VAL A 743 -0.89 -15.74 9.48
CA VAL A 743 -0.38 -16.38 8.26
C VAL A 743 1.06 -16.89 8.52
N PRO A 744 1.37 -18.18 8.25
CA PRO A 744 2.69 -18.73 8.51
C PRO A 744 3.81 -17.98 7.77
N GLN A 745 4.98 -17.85 8.39
CA GLN A 745 6.13 -17.20 7.77
C GLN A 745 6.70 -18.08 6.64
N SER A 746 6.49 -17.67 5.39
CA SER A 746 6.98 -18.38 4.20
C SER A 746 8.34 -17.87 3.71
N VAL A 747 8.70 -16.62 3.98
CA VAL A 747 9.98 -15.99 3.60
C VAL A 747 10.79 -15.55 4.82
N GLY A 748 12.09 -15.43 4.66
CA GLY A 748 13.00 -14.78 5.62
C GLY A 748 12.97 -13.26 5.51
N GLY A 749 13.68 -12.58 6.41
CA GLY A 749 13.79 -11.12 6.38
C GLY A 749 14.62 -10.59 5.21
N GLY A 750 14.39 -9.32 4.87
CA GLY A 750 15.17 -8.54 3.90
C GLY A 750 14.31 -7.49 3.21
N CYS A 751 14.66 -6.21 3.32
CA CYS A 751 13.96 -5.15 2.59
C CYS A 751 14.32 -5.21 1.10
N PRO A 752 13.37 -4.99 0.18
CA PRO A 752 11.92 -4.79 0.41
C PRO A 752 11.08 -6.08 0.34
N SER A 753 11.66 -7.19 -0.15
CA SER A 753 10.86 -8.30 -0.67
C SER A 753 10.98 -9.59 0.11
N GLY A 754 11.80 -9.63 1.16
CA GLY A 754 12.16 -10.84 1.89
C GLY A 754 13.22 -11.68 1.16
N SER A 755 13.54 -12.84 1.74
CA SER A 755 14.49 -13.81 1.18
C SER A 755 13.96 -15.24 1.29
N LEU A 756 14.54 -16.20 0.55
CA LEU A 756 14.24 -17.63 0.69
C LEU A 756 15.41 -18.38 1.34
N PRO A 757 15.71 -18.16 2.63
CA PRO A 757 16.77 -18.89 3.30
C PRO A 757 16.42 -20.39 3.36
N PRO A 758 17.37 -21.29 3.10
CA PRO A 758 17.17 -22.73 3.23
C PRO A 758 16.58 -23.11 4.60
N ASP A 759 15.64 -24.05 4.63
CA ASP A 759 15.09 -24.64 5.84
C ASP A 759 15.44 -26.13 5.87
N GLY A 760 16.19 -26.57 6.88
CA GLY A 760 16.64 -27.97 6.99
C GLY A 760 15.53 -28.94 7.37
N ARG A 761 14.39 -28.45 7.86
CA ARG A 761 13.29 -29.30 8.33
C ARG A 761 12.58 -29.98 7.15
N PRO A 762 12.23 -31.27 7.27
CA PRO A 762 11.48 -31.98 6.24
C PRO A 762 10.06 -31.42 6.11
N TRP A 763 9.53 -31.43 4.89
CA TRP A 763 8.22 -30.84 4.58
C TRP A 763 7.07 -31.34 5.48
N PRO A 764 6.97 -32.64 5.85
CA PRO A 764 5.92 -33.11 6.76
C PRO A 764 5.86 -32.40 8.12
N GLN A 765 6.99 -31.89 8.64
CA GLN A 765 7.00 -31.12 9.89
C GLN A 765 6.45 -29.70 9.72
N ILE A 766 6.50 -29.15 8.51
CA ILE A 766 6.06 -27.78 8.20
C ILE A 766 4.63 -27.75 7.66
N ALA A 767 4.26 -28.76 6.89
CA ALA A 767 3.00 -28.85 6.16
C ALA A 767 1.75 -28.53 7.01
N PRO A 768 1.63 -28.99 8.28
CA PRO A 768 0.46 -28.73 9.11
C PRO A 768 0.15 -27.24 9.31
N ALA A 769 1.16 -26.37 9.32
CA ALA A 769 0.95 -24.92 9.44
C ALA A 769 0.17 -24.33 8.25
N TYR A 770 0.11 -25.04 7.12
CA TYR A 770 -0.59 -24.65 5.91
C TYR A 770 -1.84 -25.50 5.62
N ALA A 771 -2.38 -26.22 6.61
CA ALA A 771 -3.59 -27.03 6.45
C ALA A 771 -4.79 -26.22 5.92
N PHE A 772 -4.87 -24.93 6.29
CA PHE A 772 -5.89 -24.00 5.82
C PHE A 772 -5.94 -23.85 4.28
N VAL A 773 -4.85 -24.16 3.57
CA VAL A 773 -4.81 -24.12 2.10
C VAL A 773 -5.61 -25.28 1.51
N ASP A 774 -5.57 -26.45 2.15
CA ASP A 774 -6.30 -27.63 1.71
C ASP A 774 -7.77 -27.54 2.17
N GLU A 775 -8.04 -27.00 3.35
CA GLU A 775 -9.39 -26.63 3.79
C GLU A 775 -10.06 -25.67 2.78
N LEU A 776 -9.36 -24.61 2.36
CA LEU A 776 -9.87 -23.70 1.34
C LEU A 776 -10.05 -24.43 0.00
N ALA A 777 -9.10 -25.27 -0.41
CA ALA A 777 -9.22 -26.03 -1.66
C ALA A 777 -10.49 -26.92 -1.69
N ALA A 778 -10.86 -27.50 -0.54
CA ALA A 778 -12.05 -28.35 -0.41
C ALA A 778 -13.37 -27.59 -0.62
N LEU A 779 -13.39 -26.27 -0.44
CA LEU A 779 -14.58 -25.44 -0.71
C LEU A 779 -14.79 -25.18 -2.22
N ARG A 780 -13.73 -25.30 -3.04
CA ARG A 780 -13.77 -24.91 -4.46
C ARG A 780 -14.94 -25.52 -5.27
N PRO A 781 -15.26 -26.83 -5.15
CA PRO A 781 -16.36 -27.43 -5.92
C PRO A 781 -17.75 -26.86 -5.60
N ARG A 782 -17.91 -26.25 -4.42
CA ARG A 782 -19.17 -25.63 -3.96
C ARG A 782 -19.34 -24.18 -4.45
N VAL A 783 -18.29 -23.55 -4.98
CA VAL A 783 -18.34 -22.16 -5.47
C VAL A 783 -19.20 -22.08 -6.73
N LYS A 784 -20.22 -21.21 -6.72
CA LYS A 784 -21.16 -21.00 -7.83
C LYS A 784 -20.93 -19.65 -8.50
N GLY A 785 -20.96 -19.63 -9.83
CA GLY A 785 -20.74 -18.44 -10.66
C GLY A 785 -19.30 -18.31 -11.15
N ALA A 786 -19.12 -17.87 -12.40
CA ALA A 786 -17.81 -17.78 -13.05
C ALA A 786 -16.91 -16.68 -12.45
N GLY A 787 -17.49 -15.54 -12.08
CA GLY A 787 -16.79 -14.45 -11.39
C GLY A 787 -16.42 -14.83 -9.96
N ASN A 788 -17.32 -15.48 -9.22
CA ASN A 788 -17.03 -16.01 -7.89
C ASN A 788 -15.89 -17.03 -7.93
N LEU A 789 -15.93 -17.95 -8.89
CA LEU A 789 -14.89 -18.96 -9.07
C LEU A 789 -13.53 -18.34 -9.44
N GLU A 790 -13.49 -17.33 -10.31
CA GLU A 790 -12.25 -16.61 -10.65
C GLU A 790 -11.63 -15.93 -9.40
N ARG A 791 -12.46 -15.26 -8.59
CA ARG A 791 -12.03 -14.59 -7.35
C ARG A 791 -11.58 -15.59 -6.29
N PHE A 792 -12.27 -16.72 -6.17
CA PHE A 792 -11.89 -17.82 -5.29
C PHE A 792 -10.54 -18.43 -5.71
N ASP A 793 -10.37 -18.73 -6.99
CA ASP A 793 -9.14 -19.30 -7.54
C ASP A 793 -7.94 -18.36 -7.38
N TYR A 794 -8.14 -17.04 -7.45
CA TYR A 794 -7.10 -16.07 -7.13
C TYR A 794 -6.57 -16.28 -5.69
N TRP A 795 -7.45 -16.38 -4.69
CA TRP A 795 -7.03 -16.55 -3.29
C TRP A 795 -6.47 -17.93 -3.01
N LEU A 796 -7.07 -18.99 -3.55
CA LEU A 796 -6.55 -20.35 -3.43
C LEU A 796 -5.13 -20.44 -4.01
N ASN A 797 -4.90 -19.90 -5.21
CA ASN A 797 -3.57 -19.91 -5.82
C ASN A 797 -2.59 -18.98 -5.09
N THR A 798 -3.06 -17.87 -4.52
CA THR A 798 -2.24 -16.99 -3.67
C THR A 798 -1.70 -17.75 -2.44
N PHE A 799 -2.53 -18.56 -1.79
CA PHE A 799 -2.08 -19.36 -0.65
C PHE A 799 -1.25 -20.59 -1.05
N ARG A 800 -1.55 -21.22 -2.20
CA ARG A 800 -0.70 -22.28 -2.77
C ARG A 800 0.69 -21.76 -3.12
N TYR A 801 0.78 -20.56 -3.69
CA TYR A 801 2.02 -19.84 -3.91
C TYR A 801 2.77 -19.59 -2.59
N HIS A 802 2.08 -19.04 -1.58
CA HIS A 802 2.67 -18.79 -0.26
C HIS A 802 3.19 -20.05 0.42
N ARG A 803 2.44 -21.16 0.36
CA ARG A 803 2.87 -22.50 0.80
C ARG A 803 4.07 -23.01 0.00
N GLY A 804 4.06 -22.78 -1.32
CA GLY A 804 5.12 -23.13 -2.26
C GLY A 804 6.47 -22.47 -1.91
N LEU A 805 6.46 -21.19 -1.52
CA LEU A 805 7.67 -20.49 -1.08
C LEU A 805 8.38 -21.22 0.08
N HIS A 806 7.65 -21.74 1.06
CA HIS A 806 8.25 -22.52 2.15
C HIS A 806 8.70 -23.91 1.67
N ARG A 807 7.95 -24.57 0.79
CA ARG A 807 8.41 -25.83 0.16
C ARG A 807 9.73 -25.68 -0.56
N VAL A 808 9.92 -24.58 -1.29
CA VAL A 808 11.20 -24.24 -1.95
C VAL A 808 12.32 -24.13 -0.92
N ARG A 809 12.08 -23.51 0.24
CA ARG A 809 13.08 -23.41 1.32
C ARG A 809 13.47 -24.79 1.89
N CYS A 810 12.50 -25.68 2.12
CA CYS A 810 12.77 -27.06 2.52
C CYS A 810 13.59 -27.82 1.46
N ALA A 811 13.26 -27.64 0.18
CA ALA A 811 14.01 -28.26 -0.91
C ALA A 811 15.45 -27.73 -0.98
N LEU A 812 15.64 -26.42 -0.80
CA LEU A 812 16.98 -25.80 -0.72
C LEU A 812 17.78 -26.31 0.47
N GLY A 813 17.15 -26.51 1.64
CA GLY A 813 17.81 -27.08 2.81
C GLY A 813 18.33 -28.48 2.56
N ARG A 814 17.51 -29.34 1.94
CA ARG A 814 17.93 -30.69 1.52
C ARG A 814 19.06 -30.66 0.48
N PHE A 815 18.94 -29.81 -0.54
CA PHE A 815 20.00 -29.65 -1.54
C PHE A 815 21.31 -29.19 -0.88
N GLY A 816 21.28 -28.19 0.00
CA GLY A 816 22.45 -27.73 0.76
C GLY A 816 23.09 -28.84 1.58
N ALA A 817 22.28 -29.68 2.26
CA ALA A 817 22.79 -30.83 3.00
C ALA A 817 23.46 -31.87 2.08
N THR A 818 22.89 -32.15 0.90
CA THR A 818 23.54 -33.04 -0.09
C THR A 818 24.84 -32.46 -0.63
N MET A 819 24.88 -31.16 -0.94
CA MET A 819 26.09 -30.48 -1.40
C MET A 819 27.18 -30.48 -0.33
N LYS A 820 26.83 -30.35 0.96
CA LYS A 820 27.80 -30.49 2.06
C LYS A 820 28.44 -31.89 2.08
N LYS A 821 27.66 -32.96 1.85
CA LYS A 821 28.18 -34.33 1.74
C LYS A 821 29.08 -34.49 0.51
N VAL A 822 28.66 -33.95 -0.63
CA VAL A 822 29.45 -33.96 -1.88
C VAL A 822 30.78 -33.24 -1.68
N SER A 823 30.79 -32.06 -1.08
CA SER A 823 32.02 -31.29 -0.84
C SER A 823 32.97 -31.92 0.17
N ALA A 824 32.50 -32.84 1.02
CA ALA A 824 33.34 -33.55 1.98
C ALA A 824 34.12 -34.71 1.34
N GLU A 825 33.71 -35.20 0.17
CA GLU A 825 34.43 -36.23 -0.58
C GLU A 825 35.67 -35.61 -1.25
N ARG A 826 36.84 -36.19 -0.98
CA ARG A 826 38.14 -35.71 -1.45
C ARG A 826 38.48 -36.26 -2.83
N ASP A 827 38.03 -37.48 -3.13
CA ASP A 827 38.27 -38.12 -4.42
C ASP A 827 37.39 -37.46 -5.53
N PRO A 828 37.97 -36.90 -6.60
CA PRO A 828 37.20 -36.20 -7.62
C PRO A 828 36.17 -37.08 -8.35
N ALA A 829 36.47 -38.36 -8.61
CA ALA A 829 35.59 -39.28 -9.31
C ALA A 829 34.41 -39.71 -8.42
N LYS A 830 34.69 -40.08 -7.16
CA LYS A 830 33.65 -40.38 -6.16
C LYS A 830 32.79 -39.16 -5.86
N ARG A 831 33.39 -37.97 -5.79
CA ARG A 831 32.66 -36.71 -5.61
C ARG A 831 31.70 -36.44 -6.75
N LYS A 832 32.13 -36.63 -8.00
CA LYS A 832 31.28 -36.50 -9.19
C LYS A 832 30.15 -37.53 -9.19
N ALA A 833 30.44 -38.79 -8.88
CA ALA A 833 29.44 -39.85 -8.77
C ALA A 833 28.41 -39.55 -7.66
N LEU A 834 28.88 -39.09 -6.49
CA LEU A 834 28.03 -38.71 -5.36
C LEU A 834 27.15 -37.50 -5.69
N ALA A 835 27.68 -36.51 -6.42
CA ALA A 835 26.91 -35.37 -6.91
C ALA A 835 25.79 -35.80 -7.87
N GLY A 836 26.08 -36.73 -8.79
CA GLY A 836 25.08 -37.32 -9.68
C GLY A 836 24.00 -38.10 -8.93
N LYS A 837 24.39 -38.89 -7.91
CA LYS A 837 23.48 -39.75 -7.14
C LYS A 837 22.61 -38.98 -6.14
N LEU A 838 23.15 -37.95 -5.48
CA LEU A 838 22.46 -37.26 -4.37
C LEU A 838 22.08 -35.81 -4.70
N ALA A 839 23.03 -35.00 -5.18
CA ALA A 839 22.82 -33.57 -5.33
C ALA A 839 21.98 -33.21 -6.55
N LEU A 840 22.14 -33.93 -7.68
CA LEU A 840 21.35 -33.70 -8.89
C LEU A 840 19.85 -33.98 -8.68
N PRO A 841 19.42 -35.12 -8.10
CA PRO A 841 18.01 -35.33 -7.75
C PRO A 841 17.47 -34.29 -6.77
N ALA A 842 18.27 -33.90 -5.76
CA ALA A 842 17.87 -32.87 -4.80
C ALA A 842 17.67 -31.50 -5.47
N TYR A 843 18.54 -31.13 -6.43
CA TYR A 843 18.39 -29.92 -7.22
C TYR A 843 17.18 -29.97 -8.17
N LYS A 844 16.92 -31.10 -8.83
CA LYS A 844 15.69 -31.29 -9.63
C LYS A 844 14.43 -31.06 -8.78
N ASN A 845 14.45 -31.48 -7.51
CA ASN A 845 13.35 -31.19 -6.57
C ASN A 845 13.22 -29.69 -6.23
N VAL A 846 14.34 -28.96 -6.06
CA VAL A 846 14.32 -27.49 -5.92
C VAL A 846 13.66 -26.86 -7.16
N LEU A 847 14.10 -27.27 -8.35
CA LEU A 847 13.60 -26.74 -9.61
C LEU A 847 12.11 -27.02 -9.81
N ALA A 848 11.66 -28.25 -9.55
CA ALA A 848 10.25 -28.63 -9.63
C ALA A 848 9.39 -27.85 -8.62
N SER A 849 9.85 -27.74 -7.36
CA SER A 849 9.16 -26.98 -6.31
C SER A 849 9.05 -25.49 -6.66
N TYR A 850 10.12 -24.91 -7.21
CA TYR A 850 10.14 -23.50 -7.61
C TYR A 850 9.26 -23.27 -8.84
N GLY A 851 9.32 -24.14 -9.86
CA GLY A 851 8.47 -24.07 -11.05
C GLY A 851 6.98 -24.19 -10.73
N GLN A 852 6.60 -25.09 -9.81
CA GLN A 852 5.22 -25.20 -9.33
C GLN A 852 4.78 -23.93 -8.58
N THR A 853 5.63 -23.42 -7.68
CA THR A 853 5.38 -22.17 -6.94
C THR A 853 5.19 -20.99 -7.89
N TYR A 854 6.05 -20.89 -8.90
CA TYR A 854 5.98 -19.87 -9.94
C TYR A 854 4.69 -19.99 -10.77
N GLY A 855 4.25 -21.22 -11.09
CA GLY A 855 2.97 -21.47 -11.76
C GLY A 855 1.77 -20.93 -10.96
N TYR A 856 1.77 -21.11 -9.64
CA TYR A 856 0.74 -20.50 -8.78
C TYR A 856 0.81 -18.98 -8.78
N LEU A 857 2.01 -18.38 -8.79
CA LEU A 857 2.15 -16.92 -8.93
C LEU A 857 1.59 -16.42 -10.27
N LEU A 858 1.92 -17.09 -11.38
CA LEU A 858 1.38 -16.73 -12.69
C LEU A 858 -0.15 -16.85 -12.75
N ALA A 859 -0.75 -17.74 -11.96
CA ALA A 859 -2.20 -17.87 -11.84
C ALA A 859 -2.87 -16.73 -11.05
N THR A 860 -2.12 -15.91 -10.30
CA THR A 860 -2.67 -14.77 -9.53
C THR A 860 -2.45 -13.42 -10.20
N VAL A 861 -1.62 -13.33 -11.24
CA VAL A 861 -1.36 -12.05 -11.95
C VAL A 861 -2.68 -11.50 -12.52
N SER A 862 -3.04 -10.29 -12.11
CA SER A 862 -4.18 -9.55 -12.67
C SER A 862 -4.02 -8.02 -12.65
N THR A 863 -2.99 -7.50 -11.98
CA THR A 863 -2.70 -6.05 -11.87
C THR A 863 -1.21 -5.82 -12.08
N ASN A 864 -0.78 -4.56 -12.21
CA ASN A 864 0.65 -4.22 -12.22
C ASN A 864 1.39 -4.71 -10.96
N GLY A 865 0.71 -4.75 -9.80
CA GLY A 865 1.26 -5.35 -8.58
C GLY A 865 1.50 -6.86 -8.69
N GLY A 866 0.70 -7.58 -9.48
CA GLY A 866 0.94 -9.00 -9.80
C GLY A 866 2.11 -9.19 -10.77
N LEU A 867 2.25 -8.31 -11.77
CA LEU A 867 3.43 -8.29 -12.66
C LEU A 867 4.71 -8.03 -11.86
N ALA A 868 4.65 -7.08 -10.91
CA ALA A 868 5.72 -6.77 -9.99
C ALA A 868 6.15 -7.97 -9.14
N SER A 869 5.21 -8.82 -8.69
CA SER A 869 5.54 -10.05 -7.95
C SER A 869 6.34 -11.04 -8.80
N VAL A 870 6.06 -11.12 -10.11
CA VAL A 870 6.84 -11.96 -11.04
C VAL A 870 8.25 -11.40 -11.21
N VAL A 871 8.36 -10.09 -11.44
CA VAL A 871 9.65 -9.38 -11.54
C VAL A 871 10.48 -9.57 -10.27
N ASN A 872 9.84 -9.50 -9.11
CA ASN A 872 10.50 -9.71 -7.84
C ASN A 872 11.15 -11.10 -7.74
N LEU A 873 10.45 -12.19 -8.10
CA LEU A 873 11.05 -13.52 -8.06
C LEU A 873 12.20 -13.70 -9.07
N GLU A 874 12.10 -13.05 -10.22
CA GLU A 874 13.05 -13.21 -11.34
C GLU A 874 14.32 -12.36 -11.21
N SER A 875 14.18 -11.15 -10.70
CA SER A 875 15.23 -10.12 -10.73
C SER A 875 15.81 -9.79 -9.36
N HIS A 876 15.17 -10.11 -8.25
CA HIS A 876 15.70 -9.79 -6.93
C HIS A 876 16.75 -10.82 -6.47
N ALA A 877 17.90 -10.38 -5.93
CA ALA A 877 19.02 -11.28 -5.63
C ALA A 877 18.72 -12.42 -4.66
N GLN A 878 17.68 -12.32 -3.86
CA GLN A 878 17.35 -13.31 -2.82
C GLN A 878 16.40 -14.41 -3.32
N TYR A 879 16.03 -14.36 -4.61
CA TYR A 879 15.13 -15.30 -5.27
C TYR A 879 15.86 -16.02 -6.39
N TRP A 880 15.59 -15.73 -7.67
CA TRP A 880 16.17 -16.45 -8.81
C TRP A 880 17.68 -16.72 -8.69
N PRO A 881 18.54 -15.74 -8.34
CA PRO A 881 19.97 -16.00 -8.22
C PRO A 881 20.32 -17.01 -7.11
N VAL A 882 19.64 -16.95 -5.96
CA VAL A 882 19.89 -17.83 -4.81
C VAL A 882 19.24 -19.19 -4.96
N VAL A 883 18.04 -19.25 -5.54
CA VAL A 883 17.25 -20.48 -5.65
C VAL A 883 17.66 -21.31 -6.86
N ILE A 884 18.00 -20.66 -7.98
CA ILE A 884 18.24 -21.32 -9.27
C ILE A 884 19.68 -21.14 -9.72
N ALA A 885 20.12 -19.90 -9.97
CA ALA A 885 21.37 -19.66 -10.69
C ALA A 885 22.62 -20.15 -9.94
N ARG A 886 22.77 -19.80 -8.65
CA ARG A 886 23.93 -20.21 -7.83
C ARG A 886 23.93 -21.71 -7.54
N PRO A 887 22.81 -22.34 -7.11
CA PRO A 887 22.76 -23.80 -6.96
C PRO A 887 23.08 -24.56 -8.25
N ALA A 888 22.56 -24.11 -9.40
CA ALA A 888 22.85 -24.73 -10.69
C ALA A 888 24.35 -24.67 -11.02
N ALA A 889 24.96 -23.48 -10.90
CA ALA A 889 26.37 -23.29 -11.17
C ALA A 889 27.28 -24.11 -10.25
N ALA A 890 26.93 -24.19 -8.96
CA ALA A 890 27.67 -24.99 -7.99
C ALA A 890 27.63 -26.49 -8.33
N LEU A 891 26.46 -27.01 -8.72
CA LEU A 891 26.30 -28.41 -9.11
C LEU A 891 27.00 -28.72 -10.45
N ALA A 892 26.82 -27.85 -11.45
CA ALA A 892 27.46 -27.94 -12.77
C ALA A 892 28.99 -28.07 -12.65
N LYS A 893 29.59 -27.24 -11.78
CA LYS A 893 31.03 -27.27 -11.51
C LYS A 893 31.51 -28.64 -11.00
N VAL A 894 30.73 -29.31 -10.15
CA VAL A 894 31.11 -30.64 -9.62
C VAL A 894 30.89 -31.76 -10.65
N LEU A 895 29.86 -31.62 -11.50
CA LEU A 895 29.57 -32.60 -12.55
C LEU A 895 30.50 -32.48 -13.77
N GLY A 896 31.29 -31.41 -13.85
CA GLY A 896 32.27 -31.17 -14.91
C GLY A 896 31.67 -30.59 -16.20
N GLY A 897 30.59 -29.81 -16.11
CA GLY A 897 29.96 -29.21 -17.29
C GLY A 897 28.52 -28.76 -17.07
N SER A 898 27.74 -28.66 -18.15
CA SER A 898 26.33 -28.25 -18.12
C SER A 898 25.44 -29.28 -17.43
N LEU A 899 24.39 -28.80 -16.76
CA LEU A 899 23.33 -29.67 -16.22
C LEU A 899 22.46 -30.28 -17.34
N PRO A 900 21.91 -31.49 -17.14
CA PRO A 900 20.99 -32.10 -18.10
C PRO A 900 19.74 -31.23 -18.31
N ALA A 901 19.07 -31.37 -19.47
CA ALA A 901 17.94 -30.52 -19.86
C ALA A 901 16.80 -30.50 -18.84
N ASP A 902 16.54 -31.63 -18.17
CA ASP A 902 15.52 -31.77 -17.14
C ASP A 902 15.93 -31.19 -15.76
N ALA A 903 17.17 -30.70 -15.66
CA ALA A 903 17.68 -29.89 -14.56
C ALA A 903 17.89 -28.42 -14.98
N GLN A 904 17.23 -27.96 -16.03
CA GLN A 904 17.20 -26.55 -16.44
C GLN A 904 15.78 -25.97 -16.33
N PRO A 905 15.64 -24.68 -15.95
CA PRO A 905 14.33 -24.06 -15.84
C PRO A 905 13.64 -23.94 -17.19
N ALA A 906 12.40 -24.45 -17.26
CA ALA A 906 11.58 -24.34 -18.45
C ALA A 906 11.39 -22.86 -18.84
N LYS A 907 11.30 -22.59 -20.15
CA LYS A 907 10.96 -21.25 -20.68
C LYS A 907 9.49 -21.10 -21.03
N THR A 908 8.81 -22.21 -21.29
CA THR A 908 7.42 -22.23 -21.73
C THR A 908 6.46 -22.15 -20.55
N TYR A 909 5.34 -21.46 -20.74
CA TYR A 909 4.20 -21.52 -19.82
C TYR A 909 3.56 -22.91 -19.86
N ARG A 910 3.15 -23.44 -18.71
CA ARG A 910 2.47 -24.76 -18.59
C ARG A 910 1.13 -24.69 -17.86
N GLY A 911 0.69 -23.49 -17.46
CA GLY A 911 -0.59 -23.31 -16.78
C GLY A 911 -1.77 -23.21 -17.76
N GLN A 912 -2.97 -23.07 -17.20
CA GLN A 912 -4.17 -22.86 -18.01
C GLN A 912 -4.11 -21.48 -18.70
N PRO A 913 -4.52 -21.34 -19.97
CA PRO A 913 -4.54 -20.04 -20.63
C PRO A 913 -5.37 -19.00 -19.86
N ARG A 914 -4.89 -17.76 -19.77
CA ARG A 914 -5.55 -16.66 -19.05
C ARG A 914 -5.58 -15.38 -19.87
N LEU A 915 -6.62 -14.59 -19.65
CA LEU A 915 -6.77 -13.24 -20.21
C LEU A 915 -6.66 -12.24 -19.06
N ILE A 916 -5.71 -11.31 -19.15
CA ILE A 916 -5.35 -10.39 -18.06
C ILE A 916 -5.41 -8.94 -18.57
N LEU A 917 -6.15 -8.09 -17.87
CA LEU A 917 -6.18 -6.64 -18.09
C LEU A 917 -5.63 -5.94 -16.84
N PRO A 918 -4.35 -5.52 -16.83
CA PRO A 918 -3.74 -4.92 -15.65
C PRO A 918 -4.39 -3.60 -15.20
N THR A 919 -5.02 -2.90 -16.15
CA THR A 919 -5.63 -1.58 -15.97
C THR A 919 -7.06 -1.62 -16.46
N VAL A 920 -8.02 -1.39 -15.56
CA VAL A 920 -9.46 -1.34 -15.87
C VAL A 920 -10.01 -0.01 -15.39
N ARG A 921 -10.55 0.78 -16.33
CA ARG A 921 -11.23 2.05 -16.05
C ARG A 921 -12.74 1.84 -16.03
N THR A 922 -13.41 2.57 -15.16
CA THR A 922 -14.88 2.53 -15.05
C THR A 922 -15.55 3.85 -15.43
N SER A 923 -14.76 4.91 -15.55
CA SER A 923 -15.19 6.22 -16.02
C SER A 923 -14.14 6.82 -16.94
N ILE A 924 -14.57 7.58 -17.94
CA ILE A 924 -13.71 8.25 -18.92
C ILE A 924 -14.32 9.60 -19.33
N ALA A 925 -13.49 10.58 -19.66
CA ALA A 925 -13.98 11.85 -20.18
C ALA A 925 -14.62 11.65 -21.55
N ARG A 926 -15.69 12.39 -21.86
CA ARG A 926 -16.29 12.38 -23.20
C ARG A 926 -15.24 12.78 -24.25
N GLY A 927 -15.13 11.98 -25.32
CA GLY A 927 -14.14 12.18 -26.39
C GLY A 927 -12.72 11.72 -26.05
N GLN A 928 -12.47 11.19 -24.85
CA GLN A 928 -11.19 10.55 -24.54
C GLN A 928 -11.22 9.09 -25.01
N VAL A 929 -10.16 8.67 -25.69
CA VAL A 929 -9.89 7.27 -26.04
C VAL A 929 -9.03 6.61 -24.96
N LEU A 930 -9.37 5.38 -24.57
CA LEU A 930 -8.60 4.53 -23.66
C LEU A 930 -7.88 3.43 -24.45
N THR A 931 -6.57 3.31 -24.27
CA THR A 931 -5.79 2.19 -24.81
C THR A 931 -5.70 1.08 -23.76
N LEU A 932 -6.44 -0.01 -23.95
CA LEU A 932 -6.34 -1.18 -23.08
C LEU A 932 -5.12 -2.02 -23.43
N LYS A 933 -4.39 -2.42 -22.39
CA LYS A 933 -3.39 -3.47 -22.44
C LYS A 933 -4.05 -4.80 -22.08
N VAL A 934 -4.01 -5.75 -23.01
CA VAL A 934 -4.55 -7.11 -22.84
C VAL A 934 -3.41 -8.10 -22.93
N ILE A 935 -3.24 -8.93 -21.91
CA ILE A 935 -2.22 -9.98 -21.88
C ILE A 935 -2.92 -11.34 -22.01
N VAL A 936 -2.55 -12.09 -23.05
CA VAL A 936 -2.93 -13.49 -23.22
C VAL A 936 -1.77 -14.34 -22.73
N LEU A 937 -1.88 -14.83 -21.49
CA LEU A 937 -0.90 -15.74 -20.90
C LEU A 937 -1.23 -17.17 -21.33
N SER A 938 -0.44 -17.73 -22.23
CA SER A 938 -0.66 -19.05 -22.83
C SER A 938 0.65 -19.65 -23.35
N ALA A 939 0.70 -20.98 -23.48
CA ALA A 939 1.76 -21.69 -24.19
C ALA A 939 1.64 -21.50 -25.71
N GLU A 940 0.41 -21.50 -26.22
CA GLU A 940 0.07 -21.31 -27.62
C GLU A 940 -0.36 -19.86 -27.90
N ARG A 941 -0.08 -19.36 -29.12
CA ARG A 941 -0.59 -18.05 -29.56
C ARG A 941 -2.11 -18.10 -29.75
N PRO A 942 -2.85 -17.03 -29.38
CA PRO A 942 -4.28 -16.97 -29.64
C PRO A 942 -4.56 -16.98 -31.15
N ARG A 943 -5.52 -17.79 -31.60
CA ARG A 943 -6.02 -17.82 -33.00
C ARG A 943 -6.79 -16.54 -33.33
N GLN A 944 -7.52 -16.03 -32.34
CA GLN A 944 -8.28 -14.80 -32.44
C GLN A 944 -8.28 -14.09 -31.08
N ALA A 945 -8.22 -12.77 -31.09
CA ALA A 945 -8.45 -11.95 -29.90
C ALA A 945 -9.11 -10.64 -30.30
N ALA A 946 -10.20 -10.28 -29.63
CA ALA A 946 -10.96 -9.05 -29.92
C ALA A 946 -11.65 -8.50 -28.67
N LEU A 947 -11.86 -7.19 -28.68
CA LEU A 947 -12.77 -6.50 -27.77
C LEU A 947 -14.14 -6.40 -28.43
N TYR A 948 -15.19 -6.65 -27.65
CA TYR A 948 -16.58 -6.55 -28.06
C TYR A 948 -17.22 -5.45 -27.22
N TRP A 949 -17.76 -4.40 -27.85
CA TRP A 949 -18.39 -3.28 -27.12
C TRP A 949 -19.68 -2.80 -27.77
N ARG A 950 -20.56 -2.18 -26.99
CA ARG A 950 -21.76 -1.47 -27.46
C ARG A 950 -22.12 -0.33 -26.51
N GLU A 951 -23.03 0.55 -26.92
CA GLU A 951 -23.71 1.41 -25.94
C GLU A 951 -24.43 0.53 -24.92
N MET A 952 -24.32 0.90 -23.64
CA MET A 952 -24.73 0.04 -22.54
C MET A 952 -26.21 -0.40 -22.69
N GLY A 953 -26.45 -1.70 -22.79
CA GLY A 953 -27.79 -2.27 -22.95
C GLY A 953 -28.44 -2.11 -24.34
N VAL A 954 -27.75 -1.51 -25.32
CA VAL A 954 -28.34 -1.15 -26.62
C VAL A 954 -27.66 -1.85 -27.78
N GLY A 955 -28.45 -2.56 -28.60
CA GLY A 955 -27.99 -3.12 -29.88
C GLY A 955 -27.01 -4.30 -29.75
N LYS A 956 -26.36 -4.64 -30.87
CA LYS A 956 -25.38 -5.74 -30.95
C LYS A 956 -23.97 -5.23 -30.60
N PHE A 957 -23.11 -6.14 -30.14
CA PHE A 957 -21.71 -5.83 -29.87
C PHE A 957 -20.93 -5.60 -31.17
N ASN A 958 -20.26 -4.46 -31.26
CA ASN A 958 -19.22 -4.18 -32.24
C ASN A 958 -17.94 -4.92 -31.86
N ARG A 959 -17.27 -5.52 -32.85
CA ARG A 959 -16.03 -6.27 -32.67
C ARG A 959 -14.84 -5.43 -33.13
N VAL A 960 -13.85 -5.25 -32.26
CA VAL A 960 -12.58 -4.58 -32.54
C VAL A 960 -11.43 -5.56 -32.31
N PRO A 961 -10.69 -5.97 -33.37
CA PRO A 961 -9.53 -6.85 -33.21
C PRO A 961 -8.49 -6.25 -32.28
N LEU A 962 -7.86 -7.07 -31.44
CA LEU A 962 -6.71 -6.63 -30.65
C LEU A 962 -5.46 -6.55 -31.54
N ARG A 963 -4.69 -5.48 -31.43
CA ARG A 963 -3.37 -5.36 -32.06
C ARG A 963 -2.33 -6.07 -31.21
N HIS A 964 -1.67 -7.09 -31.75
CA HIS A 964 -0.52 -7.72 -31.10
C HIS A 964 0.64 -6.73 -30.99
N VAL A 965 1.25 -6.62 -29.80
CA VAL A 965 2.42 -5.76 -29.56
C VAL A 965 3.68 -6.60 -29.55
N ALA A 966 3.78 -7.54 -28.61
CA ALA A 966 4.89 -8.48 -28.48
C ALA A 966 4.54 -9.57 -27.47
N ARG A 967 5.10 -10.78 -27.65
CA ARG A 967 4.90 -11.92 -26.73
C ARG A 967 3.41 -12.16 -26.47
N GLY A 968 2.93 -12.14 -25.22
CA GLY A 968 1.51 -12.28 -24.89
C GLY A 968 0.71 -10.97 -24.90
N VAL A 969 1.36 -9.82 -25.14
CA VAL A 969 0.76 -8.49 -24.95
C VAL A 969 0.13 -7.98 -26.24
N HIS A 970 -1.11 -7.50 -26.10
CA HIS A 970 -1.92 -6.90 -27.13
C HIS A 970 -2.48 -5.56 -26.63
N THR A 971 -2.93 -4.71 -27.56
CA THR A 971 -3.56 -3.44 -27.27
C THR A 971 -4.82 -3.22 -28.10
N VAL A 972 -5.78 -2.47 -27.56
CA VAL A 972 -6.94 -1.98 -28.31
C VAL A 972 -7.33 -0.59 -27.81
N ALA A 973 -7.64 0.31 -28.73
CA ALA A 973 -8.18 1.62 -28.43
C ALA A 973 -9.72 1.56 -28.40
N PHE A 974 -10.34 2.03 -27.32
CA PHE A 974 -11.80 2.12 -27.18
C PHE A 974 -12.18 3.10 -26.03
N PRO A 975 -13.44 3.54 -25.88
CA PRO A 975 -14.48 3.50 -26.90
C PRO A 975 -14.04 4.34 -28.12
N PRO A 976 -14.64 4.14 -29.30
CA PRO A 976 -14.36 5.01 -30.43
C PRO A 976 -14.85 6.43 -30.16
N ASP A 977 -14.27 7.38 -30.89
CA ASP A 977 -14.71 8.77 -30.88
C ASP A 977 -16.21 8.85 -31.19
N GLY A 978 -16.95 9.64 -30.40
CA GLY A 978 -18.37 9.86 -30.60
C GLY A 978 -19.34 8.96 -29.82
N ALA A 979 -18.85 8.08 -28.92
CA ALA A 979 -19.73 7.37 -27.98
C ALA A 979 -20.67 8.36 -27.27
N ARG A 980 -21.99 8.16 -27.42
CA ARG A 980 -23.00 9.14 -26.97
C ARG A 980 -23.34 8.97 -25.50
N SER A 981 -23.34 7.73 -25.03
CA SER A 981 -23.66 7.32 -23.67
C SER A 981 -22.62 6.35 -23.09
N GLY A 982 -22.78 5.92 -21.83
CA GLY A 982 -21.92 4.89 -21.25
C GLY A 982 -21.94 3.60 -22.06
N VAL A 983 -20.81 2.88 -22.08
CA VAL A 983 -20.64 1.65 -22.88
C VAL A 983 -20.49 0.42 -21.99
N GLU A 984 -20.77 -0.75 -22.55
CA GLU A 984 -20.36 -2.03 -21.99
C GLU A 984 -19.48 -2.79 -22.97
N TYR A 985 -18.52 -3.56 -22.44
CA TYR A 985 -17.59 -4.33 -23.23
C TYR A 985 -17.11 -5.59 -22.52
N TYR A 986 -16.65 -6.56 -23.31
CA TYR A 986 -15.85 -7.69 -22.85
C TYR A 986 -14.73 -7.96 -23.84
N VAL A 987 -13.69 -8.65 -23.40
CA VAL A 987 -12.58 -9.11 -24.25
C VAL A 987 -12.65 -10.61 -24.37
N GLN A 988 -12.47 -11.14 -25.58
CA GLN A 988 -12.44 -12.57 -25.84
C GLN A 988 -11.16 -12.94 -26.60
N ALA A 989 -10.56 -14.07 -26.23
CA ALA A 989 -9.47 -14.68 -26.98
C ALA A 989 -9.67 -16.20 -27.10
N THR A 990 -9.36 -16.76 -28.26
CA THR A 990 -9.44 -18.21 -28.51
C THR A 990 -8.03 -18.80 -28.59
N VAL A 991 -7.72 -19.75 -27.71
CA VAL A 991 -6.42 -20.43 -27.59
C VAL A 991 -6.68 -21.93 -27.64
N GLY A 992 -6.09 -22.63 -28.61
CA GLY A 992 -6.44 -24.02 -28.89
C GLY A 992 -7.95 -24.17 -29.13
N SER A 993 -8.60 -25.05 -28.36
CA SER A 993 -10.06 -25.24 -28.35
C SER A 993 -10.82 -24.36 -27.34
N ARG A 994 -10.11 -23.52 -26.57
CA ARG A 994 -10.69 -22.77 -25.46
C ARG A 994 -10.96 -21.33 -25.81
N THR A 995 -12.11 -20.84 -25.36
CA THR A 995 -12.49 -19.42 -25.43
C THR A 995 -12.39 -18.79 -24.06
N LEU A 996 -11.49 -17.82 -23.93
CA LEU A 996 -11.27 -17.03 -22.72
C LEU A 996 -12.08 -15.74 -22.80
N ARG A 997 -12.63 -15.28 -21.67
CA ARG A 997 -13.36 -14.00 -21.59
C ARG A 997 -12.93 -13.19 -20.37
N PHE A 998 -12.94 -11.87 -20.54
CA PHE A 998 -12.85 -10.90 -19.45
C PHE A 998 -14.01 -9.89 -19.55
N PRO A 999 -14.75 -9.63 -18.46
CA PRO A 999 -14.69 -10.37 -17.19
C PRO A 999 -15.13 -11.83 -17.36
N ALA A 1000 -14.87 -12.70 -16.37
CA ALA A 1000 -15.25 -14.11 -16.42
C ALA A 1000 -16.77 -14.33 -16.56
N THR A 1001 -17.57 -13.34 -16.18
CA THR A 1001 -19.04 -13.33 -16.26
C THR A 1001 -19.60 -12.96 -17.64
N ALA A 1002 -18.74 -12.63 -18.62
CA ALA A 1002 -19.18 -12.22 -19.95
C ALA A 1002 -19.72 -13.40 -20.79
N PRO A 1003 -20.75 -13.18 -21.64
CA PRO A 1003 -21.36 -11.89 -21.97
C PRO A 1003 -22.51 -11.46 -21.05
N THR A 1004 -22.84 -12.24 -20.02
CA THR A 1004 -24.00 -12.00 -19.14
C THR A 1004 -23.83 -10.72 -18.32
N ILE A 1005 -22.69 -10.58 -17.64
CA ILE A 1005 -22.31 -9.34 -16.96
C ILE A 1005 -20.96 -8.91 -17.51
N ASN A 1006 -20.94 -7.76 -18.16
CA ASN A 1006 -19.79 -7.21 -18.87
C ASN A 1006 -19.08 -6.12 -18.05
N GLN A 1007 -17.88 -5.74 -18.49
CA GLN A 1007 -17.26 -4.52 -17.97
C GLN A 1007 -18.00 -3.30 -18.53
N THR A 1008 -18.12 -2.25 -17.73
CA THR A 1008 -18.84 -1.03 -18.11
C THR A 1008 -17.97 0.21 -17.89
N LEU A 1009 -18.21 1.23 -18.71
CA LEU A 1009 -17.50 2.50 -18.70
C LEU A 1009 -18.51 3.65 -18.83
N VAL A 1010 -18.60 4.52 -17.82
CA VAL A 1010 -19.43 5.74 -17.90
C VAL A 1010 -18.64 6.89 -18.51
N LEU A 1011 -19.35 7.75 -19.23
CA LEU A 1011 -18.80 8.99 -19.77
C LEU A 1011 -19.06 10.13 -18.80
N TYR A 1012 -18.05 10.95 -18.51
CA TYR A 1012 -18.20 12.19 -17.74
C TYR A 1012 -17.77 13.42 -18.54
N THR A 1013 -18.28 14.57 -18.14
CA THR A 1013 -17.85 15.90 -18.61
C THR A 1013 -17.30 16.67 -17.42
N MET A 1014 -16.26 17.47 -17.66
CA MET A 1014 -15.74 18.43 -16.69
C MET A 1014 -16.39 19.79 -16.98
N ASP A 1015 -16.92 20.47 -15.97
CA ASP A 1015 -17.37 21.85 -16.13
C ASP A 1015 -16.15 22.76 -16.31
N SER A 1016 -16.26 23.85 -17.06
CA SER A 1016 -15.13 24.76 -17.38
C SER A 1016 -14.50 25.43 -16.15
N LYS A 1017 -15.16 25.37 -15.00
CA LYS A 1017 -14.70 25.89 -13.70
C LYS A 1017 -14.01 24.84 -12.81
N SER A 1018 -13.92 23.57 -13.23
CA SER A 1018 -13.44 22.42 -12.43
C SER A 1018 -11.98 22.02 -12.67
#